data_AF-A0A926GM72-F1
#
_entry.id   AF-A0A926GM72-F1
#
_cell.length_a   1.000
_cell.length_b   1.000
_cell.length_c   1.000
_cell.angle_alpha   90.00
_cell.angle_beta   90.00
_cell.angle_gamma   90.00
#
_symmetry.space_group_name_H-M   'P 1'
#
loop_
_entity.id
_entity.type
_entity.pdbx_description
1 polymer ?
#
loop_
_entity_poly.entity_id
_entity_poly.type
_entity_poly.pdbx_seq_one_letter_code
_entity_poly.pdbx_strand_id
1 'polypeptide(L)'
;MTAPQPAEPPPSSPQDLPEDLSRLAGLCGVATSYSPSQDRTVTASVTAVTLALAALGVAAGPEAVRAALAARERELRERLLPPTVVRWGGRTPGALAALPEGTRLRVETEQGETRADLGQLPPGVHRLTAAAPDGRTAEAHLVVAPARLPTPRGRSYGLLVQLYSLLSRRSWGMGDLGDLAELTSWAGRALGAGFVQVNPLHAAVPGAPTDPSPYRPSSRRFPDPVHLRVQDIPEFAYVEDRERVRALLERAGRLRGAVLEKDALIDRDAVWEVKREALELLRDVPLGPGRRAAYADFLAEQGQALEDHATWCALAEVHGSDWHRWPVGLRDPGSPETARARTDLMDRIDFHCRLAWLTDAQLTDAQRAAREAGMPVGIVHDLAVGVHPGGADAWAQQEYLAAGMSVGAPPDAFNARGQDWGLPPWRPDRLAASGYAPYRQLLRALFRSAGALRIDHVMGLFRLWWVPQGHPPTEGTYVRYDADAMLAILALEASRAGAMVIGEDLGTVGPGVRETLRERGVLGTSVLWFERDWEGDGRPLPPERWRADCLATATTHDLPPTAARLTGEHVDLRAGLGLLTRPLEEERQEAAADTGEWLELLSRLGLLQGTGGTDPSSEEAEIQAVHRFLLHTPARMIGIWLPDGVGDRRPQNLPGTWDQYPNWRLPIADGAGRPVTLEQLAASPRLHALIDAVRERRSD
;
A
#
# COMPACT_ATOMS: atom_id res chain seq x y z
N MET A 1 -47.67 -19.02 -23.34
CA MET A 1 -47.75 -19.55 -21.96
C MET A 1 -46.48 -19.16 -21.27
N THR A 2 -46.54 -18.07 -20.52
CA THR A 2 -45.44 -17.45 -19.76
C THR A 2 -45.21 -18.26 -18.49
N ALA A 3 -44.00 -18.76 -18.31
CA ALA A 3 -43.58 -19.34 -17.04
C ALA A 3 -43.42 -18.22 -16.01
N PRO A 4 -43.91 -18.38 -14.76
CA PRO A 4 -43.75 -17.37 -13.73
C PRO A 4 -42.28 -17.29 -13.29
N GLN A 5 -41.77 -16.07 -13.17
CA GLN A 5 -40.49 -15.77 -12.51
C GLN A 5 -40.48 -16.40 -11.11
N PRO A 6 -39.38 -17.03 -10.67
CA PRO A 6 -39.22 -17.36 -9.26
C PRO A 6 -39.23 -16.05 -8.45
N ALA A 7 -40.13 -15.98 -7.47
CA ALA A 7 -40.23 -14.87 -6.55
C ALA A 7 -38.88 -14.68 -5.82
N GLU A 8 -38.39 -13.45 -5.78
CA GLU A 8 -37.30 -13.06 -4.89
C GLU A 8 -37.67 -13.47 -3.45
N PRO A 9 -36.73 -14.05 -2.67
CA PRO A 9 -36.97 -14.26 -1.26
C PRO A 9 -37.22 -12.90 -0.60
N PRO A 10 -38.19 -12.78 0.31
CA PRO A 10 -38.44 -11.53 1.01
C PRO A 10 -37.16 -11.11 1.75
N PRO A 11 -36.85 -9.80 1.83
CA PRO A 11 -35.77 -9.35 2.70
C PRO A 11 -36.09 -9.83 4.11
N SER A 12 -35.21 -10.65 4.68
CA SER A 12 -35.28 -10.99 6.09
C SER A 12 -35.35 -9.68 6.87
N SER A 13 -36.41 -9.47 7.64
CA SER A 13 -36.53 -8.33 8.55
C SER A 13 -35.22 -8.19 9.32
N PRO A 14 -34.60 -7.00 9.41
CA PRO A 14 -33.36 -6.83 10.16
C PRO A 14 -33.63 -7.27 11.59
N GLN A 15 -33.05 -8.39 12.00
CA GLN A 15 -33.04 -8.76 13.40
C GLN A 15 -32.16 -7.71 14.10
N ASP A 16 -32.78 -6.88 14.93
CA ASP A 16 -32.04 -5.93 15.75
C ASP A 16 -30.98 -6.70 16.56
N LEU A 17 -29.75 -6.17 16.56
CA LEU A 17 -28.67 -6.72 17.38
C LEU A 17 -29.09 -6.67 18.86
N PRO A 18 -28.92 -7.77 19.63
CA PRO A 18 -29.17 -7.75 21.07
C PRO A 18 -28.44 -6.58 21.74
N GLU A 19 -29.12 -5.87 22.65
CA GLU A 19 -28.60 -4.64 23.27
C GLU A 19 -27.24 -4.85 23.94
N ASP A 20 -27.09 -5.94 24.70
CA ASP A 20 -25.83 -6.30 25.36
C ASP A 20 -24.69 -6.53 24.35
N LEU A 21 -25.00 -7.16 23.20
CA LEU A 21 -24.03 -7.39 22.12
C LEU A 21 -23.64 -6.07 21.44
N SER A 22 -24.61 -5.20 21.17
CA SER A 22 -24.39 -3.88 20.57
C SER A 22 -23.50 -3.01 21.47
N ARG A 23 -23.78 -3.00 22.77
CA ARG A 23 -22.99 -2.27 23.77
C ARG A 23 -21.58 -2.83 23.91
N LEU A 24 -21.43 -4.15 23.99
CA LEU A 24 -20.11 -4.80 24.03
C LEU A 24 -19.30 -4.50 22.76
N ALA A 25 -19.91 -4.61 21.58
CA ALA A 25 -19.30 -4.26 20.30
C ALA A 25 -18.79 -2.82 20.29
N GLY A 26 -19.63 -1.88 20.76
CA GLY A 26 -19.27 -0.47 20.90
C GLY A 26 -18.02 -0.24 21.75
N LEU A 27 -17.91 -0.90 22.91
CA LEU A 27 -16.76 -0.81 23.83
C LEU A 27 -15.47 -1.47 23.30
N CYS A 28 -15.60 -2.37 22.33
CA CYS A 28 -14.49 -3.09 21.68
C CYS A 28 -14.11 -2.52 20.31
N GLY A 29 -14.76 -1.44 19.86
CA GLY A 29 -14.44 -0.84 18.56
C GLY A 29 -15.12 -1.51 17.35
N VAL A 30 -16.03 -2.44 17.56
CA VAL A 30 -16.75 -3.15 16.49
C VAL A 30 -18.03 -2.38 16.16
N ALA A 31 -18.23 -2.05 14.88
CA ALA A 31 -19.42 -1.37 14.41
C ALA A 31 -20.62 -2.32 14.37
N THR A 32 -21.79 -1.78 14.69
CA THR A 32 -23.08 -2.50 14.66
C THR A 32 -23.94 -2.10 13.46
N SER A 33 -23.50 -1.07 12.73
CA SER A 33 -24.08 -0.63 11.47
C SER A 33 -23.04 0.11 10.63
N TYR A 34 -23.33 0.28 9.35
CA TYR A 34 -22.50 1.03 8.41
C TYR A 34 -23.35 1.68 7.33
N SER A 35 -22.81 2.68 6.64
CA SER A 35 -23.51 3.40 5.58
C SER A 35 -22.79 3.21 4.25
N PRO A 36 -23.29 2.36 3.33
CA PRO A 36 -22.70 2.18 2.00
C PRO A 36 -22.92 3.40 1.09
N SER A 37 -23.92 4.24 1.39
CA SER A 37 -24.17 5.54 0.76
C SER A 37 -24.73 6.51 1.80
N GLN A 38 -24.75 7.82 1.50
CA GLN A 38 -25.17 8.85 2.46
C GLN A 38 -26.58 8.61 3.04
N ASP A 39 -27.52 8.14 2.21
CA ASP A 39 -28.92 7.96 2.61
C ASP A 39 -29.27 6.54 3.06
N ARG A 40 -28.29 5.63 3.10
CA ARG A 40 -28.53 4.22 3.44
C ARG A 40 -27.68 3.82 4.63
N THR A 41 -28.31 3.31 5.67
CA THR A 41 -27.63 2.65 6.80
C THR A 41 -28.07 1.21 6.87
N VAL A 42 -27.10 0.31 7.03
CA VAL A 42 -27.29 -1.14 7.09
C VAL A 42 -26.80 -1.64 8.44
N THR A 43 -27.63 -2.41 9.13
CA THR A 43 -27.25 -3.10 10.37
C THR A 43 -26.30 -4.25 10.06
N ALA A 44 -25.19 -4.35 10.80
CA ALA A 44 -24.27 -5.48 10.68
C ALA A 44 -24.92 -6.76 11.20
N SER A 45 -24.57 -7.92 10.64
CA SER A 45 -25.16 -9.18 11.10
C SER A 45 -24.65 -9.56 12.50
N VAL A 46 -25.48 -10.28 13.29
CA VAL A 46 -25.08 -10.84 14.60
C VAL A 46 -23.83 -11.71 14.44
N THR A 47 -23.75 -12.49 13.36
CA THR A 47 -22.60 -13.33 13.01
C THR A 47 -21.34 -12.50 12.84
N ALA A 48 -21.37 -11.44 12.03
CA ALA A 48 -20.22 -10.58 11.78
C ALA A 48 -19.68 -9.96 13.08
N VAL A 49 -20.57 -9.40 13.89
CA VAL A 49 -20.21 -8.75 15.16
C VAL A 49 -19.64 -9.77 16.16
N THR A 50 -20.27 -10.94 16.29
CA THR A 50 -19.84 -11.99 17.23
C THR A 50 -18.47 -12.55 16.85
N LEU A 51 -18.26 -12.85 15.56
CA LEU A 51 -16.98 -13.37 15.08
C LEU A 51 -15.87 -12.32 15.19
N ALA A 52 -16.15 -11.05 14.88
CA ALA A 52 -15.18 -9.97 15.05
C ALA A 52 -14.75 -9.81 16.52
N LEU A 53 -15.70 -9.87 17.46
CA LEU A 53 -15.41 -9.88 18.89
C LEU A 53 -14.58 -11.09 19.30
N ALA A 54 -14.90 -12.28 18.80
CA ALA A 54 -14.13 -13.49 19.06
C ALA A 54 -12.68 -13.39 18.56
N ALA A 55 -12.47 -12.79 17.38
CA ALA A 55 -11.12 -12.54 16.83
C ALA A 55 -10.31 -11.52 17.66
N LEU A 56 -10.99 -10.63 18.39
CA LEU A 56 -10.38 -9.77 19.41
C LEU A 56 -10.16 -10.48 20.76
N GLY A 57 -10.51 -11.76 20.88
CA GLY A 57 -10.42 -12.54 22.12
C GLY A 57 -11.55 -12.27 23.12
N VAL A 58 -12.68 -11.73 22.65
CA VAL A 58 -13.86 -11.42 23.48
C VAL A 58 -14.95 -12.45 23.23
N ALA A 59 -15.30 -13.23 24.26
CA ALA A 59 -16.37 -14.21 24.17
C ALA A 59 -17.75 -13.51 24.09
N ALA A 60 -18.33 -13.48 22.90
CA ALA A 60 -19.59 -12.77 22.61
C ALA A 60 -20.76 -13.70 22.24
N GLY A 61 -20.65 -15.00 22.54
CA GLY A 61 -21.77 -15.93 22.39
C GLY A 61 -22.94 -15.57 23.31
N PRO A 62 -24.17 -16.07 23.04
CA PRO A 62 -25.40 -15.70 23.75
C PRO A 62 -25.31 -15.82 25.28
N GLU A 63 -24.58 -16.82 25.79
CA GLU A 63 -24.42 -17.06 27.23
C GLU A 63 -23.28 -16.23 27.85
N ALA A 64 -22.31 -15.79 27.06
CA ALA A 64 -21.08 -15.13 27.51
C ALA A 64 -21.12 -13.60 27.43
N VAL A 65 -21.95 -13.03 26.53
CA VAL A 65 -21.97 -11.59 26.20
C VAL A 65 -22.14 -10.69 27.42
N ARG A 66 -23.04 -11.05 28.35
CA ARG A 66 -23.29 -10.28 29.57
C ARG A 66 -22.09 -10.26 30.52
N ALA A 67 -21.42 -11.40 30.67
CA ALA A 67 -20.23 -11.50 31.51
C ALA A 67 -19.06 -10.72 30.90
N ALA A 68 -18.86 -10.83 29.58
CA ALA A 68 -17.84 -10.09 28.84
C ALA A 68 -18.07 -8.56 28.91
N LEU A 69 -19.32 -8.12 28.75
CA LEU A 69 -19.71 -6.72 28.91
C LEU A 69 -19.39 -6.20 30.31
N ALA A 70 -19.85 -6.91 31.36
CA ALA A 70 -19.57 -6.52 32.74
C ALA A 70 -18.07 -6.48 33.07
N ALA A 71 -17.28 -7.40 32.51
CA ALA A 71 -15.83 -7.41 32.66
C ALA A 71 -15.17 -6.20 31.97
N ARG A 72 -15.58 -5.89 30.73
CA ARG A 72 -15.04 -4.76 29.97
C ARG A 72 -15.37 -3.42 30.63
N GLU A 73 -16.58 -3.25 31.13
CA GLU A 73 -16.98 -2.02 31.83
C GLU A 73 -16.24 -1.81 33.14
N ARG A 74 -15.97 -2.90 33.87
CA ARG A 74 -15.14 -2.85 35.08
C ARG A 74 -13.72 -2.43 34.74
N GLU A 75 -13.09 -3.08 33.75
CA GLU A 75 -11.73 -2.74 33.30
C GLU A 75 -11.63 -1.26 32.91
N LEU A 76 -12.54 -0.76 32.07
CA LEU A 76 -12.53 0.65 31.64
C LEU A 76 -12.73 1.63 32.80
N ARG A 77 -13.52 1.28 33.82
CA ARG A 77 -13.79 2.12 35.00
C ARG A 77 -12.61 2.16 35.96
N GLU A 78 -11.91 1.05 36.12
CA GLU A 78 -10.80 0.91 37.06
C GLU A 78 -9.47 1.42 36.49
N ARG A 79 -9.32 1.39 35.16
CA ARG A 79 -8.10 1.77 34.43
C ARG A 79 -7.77 3.27 34.57
N LEU A 80 -6.53 3.56 34.93
CA LEU A 80 -6.01 4.94 34.99
C LEU A 80 -5.64 5.51 33.62
N LEU A 81 -5.00 4.71 32.76
CA LEU A 81 -4.51 5.13 31.45
C LEU A 81 -4.84 4.09 30.37
N PRO A 82 -5.16 4.51 29.14
CA PRO A 82 -5.18 3.59 28.01
C PRO A 82 -3.77 3.04 27.72
N PRO A 83 -3.64 1.92 26.99
CA PRO A 83 -2.34 1.31 26.68
C PRO A 83 -1.37 2.23 25.93
N THR A 84 -1.91 3.15 25.12
CA THR A 84 -1.15 4.19 24.44
C THR A 84 -1.81 5.55 24.67
N VAL A 85 -0.99 6.56 24.93
CA VAL A 85 -1.36 7.97 25.10
C VAL A 85 -0.60 8.78 24.06
N VAL A 86 -1.30 9.64 23.34
CA VAL A 86 -0.73 10.47 22.27
C VAL A 86 -0.63 11.91 22.72
N ARG A 87 0.54 12.51 22.54
CA ARG A 87 0.85 13.91 22.82
C ARG A 87 1.29 14.64 21.55
N TRP A 88 0.42 15.49 21.03
CA TRP A 88 0.69 16.36 19.89
C TRP A 88 1.26 17.71 20.31
N GLY A 89 2.41 18.11 19.78
CA GLY A 89 2.90 19.50 19.85
C GLY A 89 2.93 20.12 21.25
N GLY A 90 3.20 19.31 22.28
CA GLY A 90 3.30 19.76 23.69
C GLY A 90 1.97 19.85 24.45
N ARG A 91 0.80 19.66 23.80
CA ARG A 91 -0.52 19.71 24.46
C ARG A 91 -0.71 18.56 25.45
N THR A 92 -1.34 18.81 26.59
CA THR A 92 -1.65 17.75 27.57
C THR A 92 -2.78 16.86 27.03
N PRO A 93 -2.56 15.55 26.88
CA PRO A 93 -3.60 14.61 26.43
C PRO A 93 -4.73 14.51 27.46
N GLY A 94 -5.97 14.31 26.98
CA GLY A 94 -7.15 14.19 27.85
C GLY A 94 -7.03 13.05 28.87
N ALA A 95 -6.43 11.93 28.49
CA ALA A 95 -6.17 10.81 29.40
C ALA A 95 -5.25 11.19 30.58
N LEU A 96 -4.30 12.11 30.37
CA LEU A 96 -3.43 12.62 31.43
C LEU A 96 -4.14 13.67 32.29
N ALA A 97 -4.98 14.50 31.67
CA ALA A 97 -5.79 15.49 32.39
C ALA A 97 -6.88 14.85 33.27
N ALA A 98 -7.33 13.63 32.95
CA ALA A 98 -8.35 12.89 33.69
C ALA A 98 -7.79 12.06 34.87
N LEU A 99 -6.48 12.07 35.09
CA LEU A 99 -5.87 11.35 36.20
C LEU A 99 -6.30 11.94 37.56
N PRO A 100 -6.44 11.11 38.61
CA PRO A 100 -6.71 11.60 39.96
C PRO A 100 -5.67 12.63 40.42
N GLU A 101 -6.13 13.67 41.13
CA GLU A 101 -5.22 14.66 41.73
C GLU A 101 -4.19 13.97 42.63
N GLY A 102 -2.93 14.40 42.57
CA GLY A 102 -1.82 13.79 43.31
C GLY A 102 -1.21 12.53 42.66
N THR A 103 -1.67 12.14 41.46
CA THR A 103 -1.05 11.05 40.69
C THR A 103 0.40 11.40 40.34
N ARG A 104 1.34 10.51 40.70
CA ARG A 104 2.76 10.64 40.36
C ARG A 104 3.03 10.00 39.01
N LEU A 105 3.79 10.69 38.17
CA LEU A 105 4.14 10.23 36.84
C LEU A 105 5.65 9.97 36.76
N ARG A 106 6.04 8.94 36.02
CA ARG A 106 7.42 8.66 35.64
C ARG A 106 7.48 8.33 34.16
N VAL A 107 8.41 8.91 33.43
CA VAL A 107 8.64 8.61 32.02
C VAL A 107 10.03 8.07 31.81
N GLU A 108 10.13 6.94 31.12
CA GLU A 108 11.36 6.49 30.49
C GLU A 108 11.31 6.86 29.01
N THR A 109 12.22 7.74 28.60
CA THR A 109 12.31 8.22 27.22
C THR A 109 12.81 7.11 26.28
N GLU A 110 12.60 7.27 24.97
CA GLU A 110 13.08 6.30 23.96
C GLU A 110 14.63 6.22 23.97
N GLN A 111 15.29 7.27 24.47
CA GLN A 111 16.73 7.39 24.60
C GLN A 111 17.28 6.79 25.92
N GLY A 112 16.42 6.26 26.80
CA GLY A 112 16.82 5.61 28.06
C GLY A 112 16.92 6.55 29.27
N GLU A 113 16.56 7.84 29.14
CA GLU A 113 16.50 8.77 30.27
C GLU A 113 15.22 8.57 31.09
N THR A 114 15.32 8.56 32.42
CA THR A 114 14.15 8.56 33.34
C THR A 114 13.86 9.98 33.84
N ARG A 115 12.59 10.40 33.77
CA ARG A 115 12.08 11.68 34.29
C ARG A 115 10.88 11.49 35.21
N ALA A 116 10.69 12.42 36.16
CA ALA A 116 9.56 12.42 37.11
C ALA A 116 8.42 13.38 36.71
N ASP A 117 8.53 14.03 35.55
CA ASP A 117 7.53 14.94 35.01
C ASP A 117 7.37 14.80 33.49
N LEU A 118 6.29 15.38 32.98
CA LEU A 118 5.93 15.43 31.57
C LEU A 118 6.31 16.76 30.91
N GLY A 119 7.44 17.34 31.27
CA GLY A 119 7.97 18.56 30.67
C GLY A 119 8.21 18.45 29.16
N GLN A 120 9.22 19.13 28.65
CA GLN A 120 9.55 19.04 27.22
C GLN A 120 10.23 17.70 26.92
N LEU A 121 9.46 16.79 26.30
CA LEU A 121 9.93 15.50 25.82
C LEU A 121 10.24 15.59 24.31
N PRO A 122 11.32 14.95 23.83
CA PRO A 122 11.62 14.90 22.40
C PRO A 122 10.57 14.04 21.67
N PRO A 123 10.36 14.24 20.35
CA PRO A 123 9.52 13.35 19.57
C PRO A 123 10.01 11.90 19.64
N GLY A 124 9.11 10.99 20.01
CA GLY A 124 9.46 9.58 20.23
C GLY A 124 8.34 8.78 20.87
N VAL A 125 8.62 7.50 21.10
CA VAL A 125 7.72 6.60 21.83
C VAL A 125 8.36 6.23 23.16
N HIS A 126 7.79 6.75 24.25
CA HIS A 126 8.29 6.63 25.60
C HIS A 126 7.45 5.64 26.42
N ARG A 127 7.95 5.21 27.58
CA ARG A 127 7.18 4.43 28.56
C ARG A 127 6.76 5.34 29.71
N LEU A 128 5.46 5.38 29.99
CA LEU A 128 4.84 6.18 31.04
C LEU A 128 4.33 5.26 32.14
N THR A 129 4.67 5.57 33.39
CA THR A 129 4.10 4.94 34.58
C THR A 129 3.35 5.99 35.39
N ALA A 130 2.12 5.66 35.80
CA ALA A 130 1.28 6.49 36.66
C ALA A 130 0.96 5.75 37.96
N ALA A 131 1.09 6.43 39.11
CA ALA A 131 0.74 5.91 40.43
C ALA A 131 -0.21 6.88 41.14
N ALA A 132 -1.48 6.50 41.27
CA ALA A 132 -2.52 7.31 41.88
C ALA A 132 -2.49 7.19 43.43
N PRO A 133 -2.99 8.20 44.17
CA PRO A 133 -2.99 8.16 45.64
C PRO A 133 -3.86 7.06 46.25
N ASP A 134 -4.83 6.55 45.50
CA ASP A 134 -5.70 5.44 45.90
C ASP A 134 -5.04 4.05 45.76
N GLY A 135 -3.75 4.02 45.39
CA GLY A 135 -2.96 2.80 45.26
C GLY A 135 -2.99 2.16 43.87
N ARG A 136 -3.81 2.67 42.94
CA ARG A 136 -3.82 2.18 41.55
C ARG A 136 -2.55 2.59 40.80
N THR A 137 -2.07 1.71 39.94
CA THR A 137 -0.94 1.97 39.05
C THR A 137 -1.29 1.62 37.61
N ALA A 138 -0.69 2.33 36.65
CA ALA A 138 -0.81 2.00 35.22
C ALA A 138 0.50 2.24 34.48
N GLU A 139 0.72 1.45 33.44
CA GLU A 139 1.76 1.67 32.44
C GLU A 139 1.12 1.91 31.08
N ALA A 140 1.72 2.81 30.30
CA ALA A 140 1.27 3.15 28.96
C ALA A 140 2.47 3.52 28.08
N HIS A 141 2.32 3.39 26.78
CA HIS A 141 3.19 4.05 25.82
C HIS A 141 2.79 5.50 25.65
N LEU A 142 3.76 6.43 25.73
CA LEU A 142 3.54 7.84 25.46
C LEU A 142 4.17 8.19 24.10
N VAL A 143 3.34 8.40 23.09
CA VAL A 143 3.76 8.84 21.76
C VAL A 143 3.80 10.36 21.74
N VAL A 144 4.99 10.94 21.63
CA VAL A 144 5.18 12.38 21.44
C VAL A 144 5.42 12.62 19.95
N ALA A 145 4.45 13.24 19.28
CA ALA A 145 4.47 13.43 17.84
C ALA A 145 4.50 14.92 17.45
N PRO A 146 5.17 15.26 16.33
CA PRO A 146 5.06 16.58 15.72
C PRO A 146 3.63 16.84 15.27
N ALA A 147 3.19 18.10 15.29
CA ALA A 147 1.78 18.44 15.05
C ALA A 147 1.28 18.10 13.64
N ARG A 148 2.19 18.12 12.65
CA ARG A 148 1.93 17.80 11.23
C ARG A 148 3.11 17.05 10.62
N LEU A 149 2.81 16.27 9.59
CA LEU A 149 3.78 15.63 8.70
C LEU A 149 4.56 16.66 7.86
N PRO A 150 5.75 16.30 7.35
CA PRO A 150 6.41 17.05 6.29
C PRO A 150 5.52 17.17 5.05
N THR A 151 5.47 18.36 4.45
CA THR A 151 4.69 18.66 3.24
C THR A 151 5.58 19.13 2.08
N PRO A 152 5.09 19.05 0.83
CA PRO A 152 5.86 19.53 -0.33
C PRO A 152 6.20 21.01 -0.21
N ARG A 153 7.47 21.38 -0.44
CA ARG A 153 7.93 22.79 -0.43
C ARG A 153 7.35 23.64 -1.56
N GLY A 154 6.89 22.99 -2.63
CA GLY A 154 6.33 23.63 -3.82
C GLY A 154 5.55 22.61 -4.64
N ARG A 155 5.02 23.05 -5.78
CA ARG A 155 4.32 22.16 -6.72
C ARG A 155 5.34 21.37 -7.56
N SER A 156 5.08 20.07 -7.73
CA SER A 156 5.90 19.20 -8.57
C SER A 156 5.04 18.21 -9.34
N TYR A 157 5.42 17.90 -10.58
CA TYR A 157 4.91 16.71 -11.27
C TYR A 157 5.91 15.55 -11.15
N GLY A 158 5.44 14.33 -11.38
CA GLY A 158 6.25 13.13 -11.38
C GLY A 158 5.65 12.03 -12.24
N LEU A 159 6.40 10.96 -12.44
CA LEU A 159 5.99 9.81 -13.25
C LEU A 159 5.44 8.70 -12.34
N LEU A 160 4.33 8.08 -12.74
CA LEU A 160 3.75 6.90 -12.09
C LEU A 160 4.03 5.70 -12.98
N VAL A 161 4.63 4.66 -12.39
CA VAL A 161 5.02 3.45 -13.12
C VAL A 161 4.84 2.20 -12.25
N GLN A 162 4.45 1.10 -12.89
CA GLN A 162 4.57 -0.23 -12.28
C GLN A 162 5.95 -0.77 -12.62
N LEU A 163 6.87 -0.85 -11.66
CA LEU A 163 8.30 -1.10 -11.90
C LEU A 163 8.52 -2.40 -12.69
N TYR A 164 7.81 -3.47 -12.34
CA TYR A 164 7.95 -4.76 -13.03
C TYR A 164 7.66 -4.65 -14.55
N SER A 165 6.83 -3.70 -14.98
CA SER A 165 6.45 -3.50 -16.38
C SER A 165 7.47 -2.70 -17.21
N LEU A 166 8.42 -2.02 -16.55
CA LEU A 166 9.41 -1.15 -17.19
C LEU A 166 10.71 -1.90 -17.48
N LEU A 167 10.79 -2.53 -18.65
CA LEU A 167 12.00 -3.25 -19.07
C LEU A 167 12.97 -2.30 -19.78
N SER A 168 14.26 -2.39 -19.46
CA SER A 168 15.35 -1.90 -20.33
C SER A 168 15.94 -3.04 -21.17
N ARG A 169 16.88 -2.68 -22.05
CA ARG A 169 17.69 -3.68 -22.77
C ARG A 169 18.54 -4.57 -21.86
N ARG A 170 18.71 -4.19 -20.59
CA ARG A 170 19.53 -4.94 -19.62
C ARG A 170 18.69 -5.82 -18.69
N SER A 171 17.37 -5.63 -18.64
CA SER A 171 16.48 -6.31 -17.69
C SER A 171 16.47 -7.83 -17.90
N TRP A 172 16.26 -8.58 -16.83
CA TRP A 172 16.11 -10.03 -16.86
C TRP A 172 14.61 -10.36 -16.92
N GLY A 173 13.95 -10.09 -18.04
CA GLY A 173 12.53 -10.43 -18.25
C GLY A 173 11.48 -9.57 -17.55
N MET A 174 11.85 -8.74 -16.58
CA MET A 174 10.98 -7.75 -15.92
C MET A 174 11.81 -6.55 -15.46
N GLY A 175 11.15 -5.42 -15.21
CA GLY A 175 11.80 -4.24 -14.63
C GLY A 175 12.30 -4.47 -13.21
N ASP A 176 13.45 -3.89 -12.89
CA ASP A 176 14.16 -4.10 -11.62
C ASP A 176 14.79 -2.79 -11.08
N LEU A 177 15.46 -2.84 -9.93
CA LEU A 177 15.99 -1.65 -9.23
C LEU A 177 17.04 -0.87 -10.03
N GLY A 178 17.74 -1.52 -10.97
CA GLY A 178 18.61 -0.83 -11.92
C GLY A 178 17.81 -0.01 -12.93
N ASP A 179 16.64 -0.49 -13.37
CA ASP A 179 15.74 0.26 -14.25
C ASP A 179 15.12 1.45 -13.50
N LEU A 180 14.83 1.30 -12.20
CA LEU A 180 14.34 2.39 -11.37
C LEU A 180 15.39 3.49 -11.18
N ALA A 181 16.65 3.12 -10.92
CA ALA A 181 17.75 4.07 -10.82
C ALA A 181 17.98 4.82 -12.15
N GLU A 182 17.93 4.12 -13.28
CA GLU A 182 18.06 4.73 -14.61
C GLU A 182 16.88 5.67 -14.92
N LEU A 183 15.63 5.23 -14.68
CA LEU A 183 14.43 6.03 -14.87
C LEU A 183 14.47 7.31 -14.04
N THR A 184 14.80 7.20 -12.74
CA THR A 184 14.83 8.37 -11.85
C THR A 184 15.94 9.33 -12.23
N SER A 185 17.12 8.83 -12.60
CA SER A 185 18.23 9.66 -13.08
C SER A 185 17.84 10.45 -14.33
N TRP A 186 17.30 9.76 -15.34
CA TRP A 186 16.86 10.40 -16.59
C TRP A 186 15.69 11.35 -16.38
N ALA A 187 14.63 10.93 -15.69
CA ALA A 187 13.44 11.74 -15.49
C ALA A 187 13.74 13.01 -14.67
N GLY A 188 14.62 12.93 -13.68
CA GLY A 188 15.04 14.11 -12.91
C GLY A 188 15.84 15.08 -13.77
N ARG A 189 16.87 14.59 -14.48
CA ARG A 189 17.81 15.45 -15.23
C ARG A 189 17.24 15.97 -16.55
N ALA A 190 16.64 15.09 -17.33
CA ALA A 190 16.17 15.41 -18.68
C ALA A 190 14.72 15.92 -18.66
N LEU A 191 13.88 15.34 -17.80
CA LEU A 191 12.46 15.73 -17.71
C LEU A 191 12.17 16.71 -16.58
N GLY A 192 13.06 16.96 -15.61
CA GLY A 192 12.74 17.87 -14.50
C GLY A 192 11.60 17.35 -13.59
N ALA A 193 11.33 16.04 -13.65
CA ALA A 193 10.34 15.38 -12.81
C ALA A 193 10.77 15.48 -11.35
N GLY A 194 9.81 15.77 -10.46
CA GLY A 194 10.08 15.94 -9.04
C GLY A 194 10.04 14.64 -8.24
N PHE A 195 9.44 13.59 -8.81
CA PHE A 195 9.31 12.27 -8.21
C PHE A 195 9.04 11.18 -9.24
N VAL A 196 9.26 9.92 -8.83
CA VAL A 196 8.75 8.72 -9.50
C VAL A 196 8.01 7.88 -8.47
N GLN A 197 6.74 7.57 -8.73
CA GLN A 197 5.95 6.66 -7.90
C GLN A 197 5.97 5.25 -8.50
N VAL A 198 6.25 4.27 -7.65
CA VAL A 198 6.29 2.85 -7.99
C VAL A 198 5.17 2.08 -7.31
N ASN A 199 4.88 0.88 -7.81
CA ASN A 199 4.04 -0.09 -7.13
C ASN A 199 4.66 -0.57 -5.80
N PRO A 200 3.91 -1.27 -4.95
CA PRO A 200 4.50 -1.89 -3.77
C PRO A 200 5.61 -2.88 -4.16
N LEU A 201 6.79 -2.77 -3.54
CA LEU A 201 7.96 -3.60 -3.81
C LEU A 201 8.22 -4.64 -2.71
N HIS A 202 7.16 -4.96 -1.97
CA HIS A 202 7.13 -5.87 -0.84
C HIS A 202 7.47 -7.31 -1.25
N ALA A 203 8.16 -8.06 -0.39
CA ALA A 203 8.51 -9.45 -0.64
C ALA A 203 7.26 -10.30 -0.90
N ALA A 204 7.18 -10.97 -2.05
CA ALA A 204 6.07 -11.85 -2.39
C ALA A 204 6.13 -13.19 -1.63
N VAL A 205 5.01 -13.93 -1.68
CA VAL A 205 4.96 -15.32 -1.21
C VAL A 205 5.57 -16.23 -2.27
N PRO A 206 6.62 -17.03 -1.98
CA PRO A 206 7.18 -17.94 -2.95
C PRO A 206 6.16 -19.05 -3.29
N GLY A 207 6.02 -19.35 -4.57
CA GLY A 207 5.12 -20.38 -5.09
C GLY A 207 5.31 -20.57 -6.60
N ALA A 208 4.69 -21.60 -7.15
CA ALA A 208 4.62 -21.85 -8.58
C ALA A 208 3.17 -22.20 -8.96
N PRO A 209 2.34 -21.23 -9.40
CA PRO A 209 2.70 -19.83 -9.64
C PRO A 209 2.76 -18.97 -8.37
N THR A 210 3.61 -17.95 -8.35
CA THR A 210 3.51 -16.86 -7.34
C THR A 210 2.31 -15.97 -7.65
N ASP A 211 1.62 -15.46 -6.63
CA ASP A 211 0.61 -14.41 -6.80
C ASP A 211 1.28 -13.17 -7.46
N PRO A 212 0.84 -12.75 -8.66
CA PRO A 212 1.49 -11.65 -9.36
C PRO A 212 1.17 -10.28 -8.72
N SER A 213 0.19 -10.20 -7.80
CA SER A 213 -0.23 -8.94 -7.19
C SER A 213 0.78 -8.40 -6.17
N PRO A 214 1.25 -7.15 -6.33
CA PRO A 214 2.09 -6.50 -5.32
C PRO A 214 1.30 -6.15 -4.03
N TYR A 215 -0.03 -6.31 -4.02
CA TYR A 215 -0.91 -5.99 -2.89
C TYR A 215 -1.20 -7.17 -1.96
N ARG A 216 -0.66 -8.36 -2.27
CA ARG A 216 -0.72 -9.56 -1.41
C ARG A 216 0.67 -10.09 -1.03
N PRO A 217 1.55 -9.26 -0.44
CA PRO A 217 2.91 -9.67 -0.15
C PRO A 217 3.02 -10.63 1.03
N SER A 218 4.11 -11.39 1.07
CA SER A 218 4.54 -12.18 2.24
C SER A 218 4.93 -11.29 3.43
N SER A 219 5.65 -10.19 3.14
CA SER A 219 6.05 -9.19 4.13
C SER A 219 5.95 -7.80 3.54
N ARG A 220 5.38 -6.85 4.28
CA ARG A 220 5.40 -5.43 3.90
C ARG A 220 6.65 -4.69 4.37
N ARG A 221 7.44 -5.33 5.24
CA ARG A 221 8.65 -4.74 5.81
C ARG A 221 9.86 -4.95 4.91
N PHE A 222 9.99 -6.14 4.32
CA PHE A 222 11.16 -6.49 3.52
C PHE A 222 10.84 -6.42 2.02
N PRO A 223 11.74 -5.86 1.20
CA PRO A 223 11.53 -5.75 -0.23
C PRO A 223 11.80 -7.07 -0.97
N ASP A 224 11.17 -7.24 -2.13
CA ASP A 224 11.28 -8.46 -2.93
C ASP A 224 12.61 -8.57 -3.69
N PRO A 225 13.41 -9.62 -3.44
CA PRO A 225 14.69 -9.81 -4.13
C PRO A 225 14.55 -10.07 -5.64
N VAL A 226 13.35 -10.37 -6.16
CA VAL A 226 13.12 -10.45 -7.61
C VAL A 226 13.43 -9.12 -8.31
N HIS A 227 13.38 -8.00 -7.59
CA HIS A 227 13.72 -6.67 -8.14
C HIS A 227 15.23 -6.37 -8.12
N LEU A 228 16.10 -7.26 -7.66
CA LEU A 228 17.55 -7.02 -7.74
C LEU A 228 18.04 -6.96 -9.20
N ARG A 229 18.86 -5.96 -9.52
CA ARG A 229 19.76 -6.03 -10.68
C ARG A 229 20.98 -6.84 -10.27
N VAL A 230 20.99 -8.13 -10.61
CA VAL A 230 22.06 -9.05 -10.15
C VAL A 230 23.44 -8.59 -10.62
N GLN A 231 23.55 -8.05 -11.85
CA GLN A 231 24.83 -7.59 -12.38
C GLN A 231 25.40 -6.35 -11.69
N ASP A 232 24.60 -5.60 -10.93
CA ASP A 232 25.04 -4.40 -10.22
C ASP A 232 25.56 -4.74 -8.80
N ILE A 233 25.44 -6.00 -8.37
CA ILE A 233 26.01 -6.46 -7.12
C ILE A 233 27.54 -6.51 -7.29
N PRO A 234 28.35 -5.82 -6.46
CA PRO A 234 29.80 -5.74 -6.64
C PRO A 234 30.48 -7.11 -6.72
N GLU A 235 29.97 -8.09 -5.97
CA GLU A 235 30.48 -9.45 -5.95
C GLU A 235 30.29 -10.22 -7.29
N PHE A 236 29.40 -9.76 -8.18
CA PHE A 236 29.12 -10.42 -9.48
C PHE A 236 30.33 -10.48 -10.41
N ALA A 237 31.19 -9.47 -10.37
CA ALA A 237 32.40 -9.45 -11.17
C ALA A 237 33.38 -10.59 -10.81
N TYR A 238 33.32 -11.08 -9.57
CA TYR A 238 34.27 -12.02 -8.96
C TYR A 238 33.77 -13.47 -8.94
N VAL A 239 32.61 -13.77 -9.52
CA VAL A 239 32.14 -15.16 -9.66
C VAL A 239 33.08 -15.92 -10.60
N GLU A 240 33.63 -17.04 -10.11
CA GLU A 240 34.62 -17.86 -10.82
C GLU A 240 34.00 -18.69 -11.96
N ASP A 241 32.79 -19.22 -11.77
CA ASP A 241 32.07 -20.02 -12.78
C ASP A 241 31.49 -19.14 -13.90
N ARG A 242 32.36 -18.69 -14.80
CA ARG A 242 32.00 -17.80 -15.92
C ARG A 242 31.09 -18.48 -16.94
N GLU A 243 31.17 -19.80 -17.08
CA GLU A 243 30.30 -20.56 -17.99
C GLU A 243 28.86 -20.55 -17.49
N ARG A 244 28.65 -20.83 -16.19
CA ARG A 244 27.33 -20.76 -15.57
C ARG A 244 26.76 -19.35 -15.62
N VAL A 245 27.57 -18.33 -15.34
CA VAL A 245 27.17 -16.92 -15.47
C VAL A 245 26.72 -16.61 -16.90
N ARG A 246 27.46 -17.04 -17.93
CA ARG A 246 27.06 -16.84 -19.33
C ARG A 246 25.72 -17.52 -19.62
N ALA A 247 25.53 -18.77 -19.18
CA ALA A 247 24.28 -19.49 -19.38
C ALA A 247 23.07 -18.80 -18.69
N LEU A 248 23.28 -18.23 -17.50
CA LEU A 248 22.25 -17.45 -16.79
C LEU A 248 21.91 -16.16 -17.52
N LEU A 249 22.91 -15.43 -18.02
CA LEU A 249 22.70 -14.21 -18.83
C LEU A 249 21.96 -14.51 -20.14
N GLU A 250 22.23 -15.64 -20.77
CA GLU A 250 21.49 -16.09 -21.96
C GLU A 250 20.03 -16.42 -21.64
N ARG A 251 19.76 -17.11 -20.52
CA ARG A 251 18.39 -17.38 -20.04
C ARG A 251 17.64 -16.08 -19.75
N ALA A 252 18.27 -15.15 -19.03
CA ALA A 252 17.71 -13.83 -18.77
C ALA A 252 17.42 -13.06 -20.06
N GLY A 253 18.33 -13.12 -21.05
CA GLY A 253 18.13 -12.55 -22.38
C GLY A 253 16.95 -13.16 -23.12
N ARG A 254 16.73 -14.48 -23.02
CA ARG A 254 15.57 -15.16 -23.59
C ARG A 254 14.25 -14.73 -22.94
N LEU A 255 14.22 -14.58 -21.62
CA LEU A 255 13.03 -14.08 -20.91
C LEU A 255 12.70 -12.65 -21.36
N ARG A 256 13.70 -11.77 -21.43
CA ARG A 256 13.52 -10.41 -21.96
C ARG A 256 13.02 -10.41 -23.41
N GLY A 257 13.65 -11.20 -24.29
CA GLY A 257 13.26 -11.29 -25.69
C GLY A 257 11.86 -11.89 -25.88
N ALA A 258 11.44 -12.82 -25.03
CA ALA A 258 10.08 -13.35 -25.06
C ALA A 258 9.04 -12.24 -24.78
N VAL A 259 9.29 -11.42 -23.77
CA VAL A 259 8.41 -10.29 -23.41
C VAL A 259 8.45 -9.21 -24.49
N LEU A 260 9.64 -8.76 -24.91
CA LEU A 260 9.79 -7.61 -25.79
C LEU A 260 9.51 -7.89 -27.27
N GLU A 261 9.71 -9.11 -27.74
CA GLU A 261 9.73 -9.44 -29.18
C GLU A 261 8.75 -10.56 -29.57
N LYS A 262 8.13 -11.25 -28.60
CA LYS A 262 7.29 -12.44 -28.85
C LYS A 262 5.94 -12.42 -28.10
N ASP A 263 5.48 -11.23 -27.71
CA ASP A 263 4.20 -11.00 -27.03
C ASP A 263 3.96 -11.86 -25.77
N ALA A 264 5.04 -12.32 -25.11
CA ALA A 264 4.91 -13.07 -23.88
C ALA A 264 4.56 -12.14 -22.71
N LEU A 265 3.75 -12.65 -21.78
CA LEU A 265 3.54 -12.01 -20.49
C LEU A 265 4.84 -12.05 -19.66
N ILE A 266 4.97 -11.11 -18.73
CA ILE A 266 6.01 -11.16 -17.72
C ILE A 266 5.82 -12.44 -16.89
N ASP A 267 6.85 -13.26 -16.87
CA ASP A 267 6.94 -14.49 -16.11
C ASP A 267 7.83 -14.27 -14.89
N ARG A 268 7.22 -13.77 -13.81
CA ARG A 268 7.90 -13.43 -12.57
C ARG A 268 8.63 -14.63 -11.96
N ASP A 269 8.04 -15.83 -12.06
CA ASP A 269 8.60 -17.05 -11.48
C ASP A 269 9.85 -17.49 -12.24
N ALA A 270 9.80 -17.52 -13.58
CA ALA A 270 10.97 -17.83 -14.39
C ALA A 270 12.10 -16.79 -14.21
N VAL A 271 11.76 -15.51 -14.02
CA VAL A 271 12.73 -14.48 -13.67
C VAL A 271 13.37 -14.76 -12.31
N TRP A 272 12.56 -15.05 -11.30
CA TRP A 272 13.05 -15.34 -9.96
C TRP A 272 13.96 -16.56 -9.95
N GLU A 273 13.63 -17.63 -10.67
CA GLU A 273 14.48 -18.81 -10.80
C GLU A 273 15.88 -18.45 -11.32
N VAL A 274 15.97 -17.70 -12.41
CA VAL A 274 17.27 -17.30 -13.00
C VAL A 274 18.03 -16.38 -12.06
N LYS A 275 17.35 -15.40 -11.43
CA LYS A 275 18.00 -14.48 -10.48
C LYS A 275 18.49 -15.21 -9.23
N ARG A 276 17.67 -16.09 -8.65
CA ARG A 276 18.04 -16.91 -7.48
C ARG A 276 19.28 -17.75 -7.77
N GLU A 277 19.32 -18.46 -8.91
CA GLU A 277 20.51 -19.24 -9.29
C GLU A 277 21.78 -18.38 -9.38
N ALA A 278 21.68 -17.16 -9.91
CA ALA A 278 22.81 -16.24 -9.96
C ALA A 278 23.19 -15.74 -8.55
N LEU A 279 22.22 -15.49 -7.68
CA LEU A 279 22.43 -15.08 -6.28
C LEU A 279 23.06 -16.20 -5.44
N GLU A 280 22.77 -17.47 -5.72
CA GLU A 280 23.46 -18.61 -5.10
C GLU A 280 24.95 -18.60 -5.45
N LEU A 281 25.33 -18.34 -6.71
CA LEU A 281 26.74 -18.21 -7.10
C LEU A 281 27.43 -17.03 -6.39
N LEU A 282 26.70 -15.94 -6.19
CA LEU A 282 27.19 -14.75 -5.48
C LEU A 282 27.41 -15.01 -3.99
N ARG A 283 26.66 -15.95 -3.40
CA ARG A 283 26.82 -16.31 -1.98
C ARG A 283 28.26 -16.75 -1.71
N ASP A 284 28.81 -17.55 -2.61
CA ASP A 284 30.13 -18.18 -2.45
C ASP A 284 31.30 -17.21 -2.67
N VAL A 285 31.02 -16.00 -3.20
CA VAL A 285 32.01 -14.92 -3.32
C VAL A 285 32.18 -14.21 -1.96
N PRO A 286 33.41 -14.19 -1.39
CA PRO A 286 33.66 -13.53 -0.11
C PRO A 286 33.40 -12.02 -0.16
N LEU A 287 32.67 -11.51 0.83
CA LEU A 287 32.53 -10.07 1.02
C LEU A 287 33.86 -9.44 1.45
N GLY A 288 34.24 -8.35 0.80
CA GLY A 288 35.35 -7.51 1.24
C GLY A 288 35.08 -6.85 2.61
N PRO A 289 36.11 -6.30 3.28
CA PRO A 289 35.99 -5.83 4.67
C PRO A 289 34.86 -4.82 4.92
N GLY A 290 34.73 -3.80 4.05
CA GLY A 290 33.69 -2.77 4.19
C GLY A 290 32.28 -3.31 3.90
N ARG A 291 32.14 -4.21 2.92
CA ARG A 291 30.86 -4.87 2.61
C ARG A 291 30.41 -5.77 3.75
N ARG A 292 31.35 -6.50 4.37
CA ARG A 292 31.09 -7.31 5.55
C ARG A 292 30.64 -6.48 6.75
N ALA A 293 31.28 -5.33 6.99
CA ALA A 293 30.85 -4.40 8.05
C ALA A 293 29.43 -3.87 7.79
N ALA A 294 29.15 -3.41 6.57
CA ALA A 294 27.82 -2.92 6.20
C ALA A 294 26.73 -4.01 6.31
N TYR A 295 27.05 -5.26 6.01
CA TYR A 295 26.12 -6.37 6.21
C TYR A 295 25.88 -6.64 7.70
N ALA A 296 26.92 -6.63 8.54
CA ALA A 296 26.78 -6.79 9.98
C ALA A 296 25.96 -5.66 10.61
N ASP A 297 26.15 -4.41 10.17
CA ASP A 297 25.34 -3.27 10.61
C ASP A 297 23.86 -3.46 10.24
N PHE A 298 23.58 -3.95 9.02
CA PHE A 298 22.22 -4.26 8.59
C PHE A 298 21.57 -5.36 9.44
N LEU A 299 22.31 -6.45 9.74
CA LEU A 299 21.82 -7.51 10.61
C LEU A 299 21.47 -6.99 12.00
N ALA A 300 22.36 -6.18 12.60
CA ALA A 300 22.16 -5.60 13.92
C ALA A 300 20.98 -4.61 13.95
N GLU A 301 20.82 -3.80 12.90
CA GLU A 301 19.75 -2.83 12.79
C GLU A 301 18.38 -3.48 12.59
N GLN A 302 18.29 -4.53 11.77
CA GLN A 302 17.00 -5.18 11.47
C GLN A 302 16.56 -6.16 12.57
N GLY A 303 17.51 -6.81 13.23
CA GLY A 303 17.28 -7.68 14.40
C GLY A 303 16.32 -8.84 14.15
N GLN A 304 15.55 -9.18 15.19
CA GLN A 304 14.66 -10.36 15.22
C GLN A 304 13.74 -10.47 14.02
N ALA A 305 13.17 -9.36 13.54
CA ALA A 305 12.23 -9.40 12.42
C ALA A 305 12.86 -9.85 11.11
N LEU A 306 14.14 -9.51 10.86
CA LEU A 306 14.86 -10.03 9.69
C LEU A 306 15.14 -11.52 9.86
N GLU A 307 15.55 -11.93 11.07
CA GLU A 307 15.77 -13.33 11.39
C GLU A 307 14.50 -14.16 11.20
N ASP A 308 13.35 -13.67 11.64
CA ASP A 308 12.04 -14.30 11.46
C ASP A 308 11.67 -14.39 9.98
N HIS A 309 11.82 -13.29 9.23
CA HIS A 309 11.56 -13.29 7.79
C HIS A 309 12.43 -14.30 7.04
N ALA A 310 13.73 -14.32 7.32
CA ALA A 310 14.68 -15.23 6.70
C ALA A 310 14.48 -16.69 7.12
N THR A 311 14.10 -16.92 8.38
CA THR A 311 13.70 -18.25 8.89
C THR A 311 12.47 -18.75 8.17
N TRP A 312 11.44 -17.92 8.03
CA TRP A 312 10.26 -18.27 7.26
C TRP A 312 10.60 -18.61 5.81
N CYS A 313 11.47 -17.82 5.16
CA CYS A 313 11.88 -18.09 3.77
C CYS A 313 12.61 -19.44 3.66
N ALA A 314 13.53 -19.75 4.57
CA ALA A 314 14.25 -21.02 4.60
C ALA A 314 13.29 -22.21 4.85
N LEU A 315 12.34 -22.07 5.76
CA LEU A 315 11.33 -23.09 6.04
C LEU A 315 10.35 -23.28 4.87
N ALA A 316 9.99 -22.20 4.20
CA ALA A 316 9.10 -22.23 3.03
C ALA A 316 9.71 -22.98 1.85
N GLU A 317 11.04 -22.96 1.69
CA GLU A 317 11.74 -23.77 0.68
C GLU A 317 11.61 -25.28 0.96
N VAL A 318 11.51 -25.68 2.24
CA VAL A 318 11.43 -27.09 2.65
C VAL A 318 9.98 -27.59 2.68
N HIS A 319 9.05 -26.77 3.18
CA HIS A 319 7.69 -27.20 3.50
C HIS A 319 6.61 -26.55 2.63
N GLY A 320 6.99 -25.67 1.69
CA GLY A 320 6.07 -24.79 0.96
C GLY A 320 5.72 -23.55 1.78
N SER A 321 5.12 -22.54 1.13
CA SER A 321 4.90 -21.23 1.75
C SER A 321 3.76 -21.16 2.77
N ASP A 322 2.80 -22.09 2.76
CA ASP A 322 1.69 -22.11 3.72
C ASP A 322 2.12 -22.70 5.07
N TRP A 323 2.54 -21.84 5.99
CA TRP A 323 3.03 -22.23 7.31
C TRP A 323 2.00 -22.98 8.16
N HIS A 324 0.70 -22.84 7.88
CA HIS A 324 -0.34 -23.62 8.57
C HIS A 324 -0.23 -25.12 8.31
N ARG A 325 0.45 -25.53 7.22
CA ARG A 325 0.68 -26.93 6.83
C ARG A 325 2.00 -27.47 7.34
N TRP A 326 2.86 -26.64 7.91
CA TRP A 326 4.15 -27.08 8.47
C TRP A 326 3.94 -28.01 9.67
N PRO A 327 4.98 -28.79 10.06
CA PRO A 327 5.00 -29.47 11.34
C PRO A 327 4.58 -28.54 12.49
N VAL A 328 3.78 -29.03 13.45
CA VAL A 328 3.18 -28.19 14.50
C VAL A 328 4.21 -27.35 15.25
N GLY A 329 5.38 -27.93 15.54
CA GLY A 329 6.47 -27.22 16.20
C GLY A 329 7.02 -26.03 15.41
N LEU A 330 6.91 -25.99 14.08
CA LEU A 330 7.45 -24.92 13.24
C LEU A 330 6.43 -23.80 12.96
N ARG A 331 5.17 -23.95 13.39
CA ARG A 331 4.11 -22.96 13.16
C ARG A 331 4.23 -21.75 14.07
N ASP A 332 4.89 -21.89 15.21
CA ASP A 332 5.15 -20.80 16.14
C ASP A 332 6.61 -20.34 15.99
N PRO A 333 6.87 -19.05 15.65
CA PRO A 333 8.22 -18.52 15.54
C PRO A 333 9.02 -18.60 16.85
N GLY A 334 8.36 -18.63 18.01
CA GLY A 334 8.96 -18.70 19.34
C GLY A 334 9.16 -20.11 19.90
N SER A 335 8.86 -21.17 19.12
CA SER A 335 8.96 -22.54 19.62
C SER A 335 10.41 -23.06 19.74
N PRO A 336 10.66 -24.06 20.61
CA PRO A 336 11.95 -24.75 20.65
C PRO A 336 12.33 -25.42 19.32
N GLU A 337 11.36 -25.95 18.57
CA GLU A 337 11.58 -26.57 17.27
C GLU A 337 12.00 -25.54 16.22
N THR A 338 11.40 -24.35 16.20
CA THR A 338 11.84 -23.26 15.33
C THR A 338 13.24 -22.79 15.70
N ALA A 339 13.57 -22.70 16.99
CA ALA A 339 14.92 -22.36 17.44
C ALA A 339 15.98 -23.39 16.98
N ARG A 340 15.63 -24.69 16.99
CA ARG A 340 16.49 -25.74 16.41
C ARG A 340 16.61 -25.58 14.90
N ALA A 341 15.49 -25.37 14.20
CA ALA A 341 15.49 -25.17 12.75
C ALA A 341 16.35 -23.95 12.34
N ARG A 342 16.39 -22.88 13.14
CA ARG A 342 17.29 -21.74 12.91
C ARG A 342 18.76 -22.12 12.96
N THR A 343 19.12 -23.03 13.86
CA THR A 343 20.49 -23.57 13.95
C THR A 343 20.78 -24.49 12.77
N ASP A 344 19.85 -25.39 12.44
CA ASP A 344 20.02 -26.39 11.38
C ASP A 344 20.05 -25.76 9.97
N LEU A 345 19.35 -24.63 9.77
CA LEU A 345 19.23 -23.91 8.50
C LEU A 345 20.02 -22.60 8.46
N MET A 346 21.00 -22.41 9.36
CA MET A 346 21.69 -21.13 9.54
C MET A 346 22.24 -20.53 8.23
N ASP A 347 22.89 -21.33 7.38
CA ASP A 347 23.45 -20.85 6.10
C ASP A 347 22.35 -20.41 5.11
N ARG A 348 21.18 -21.07 5.16
CA ARG A 348 20.03 -20.70 4.34
C ARG A 348 19.36 -19.43 4.84
N ILE A 349 19.29 -19.26 6.15
CA ILE A 349 18.79 -18.04 6.78
C ILE A 349 19.72 -16.86 6.48
N ASP A 350 21.04 -17.05 6.56
CA ASP A 350 22.02 -16.02 6.18
C ASP A 350 21.86 -15.61 4.71
N PHE A 351 21.66 -16.57 3.80
CA PHE A 351 21.35 -16.27 2.40
C PHE A 351 20.14 -15.33 2.26
N HIS A 352 19.01 -15.64 2.90
CA HIS A 352 17.81 -14.79 2.84
C HIS A 352 18.02 -13.43 3.53
N CYS A 353 18.81 -13.38 4.60
CA CYS A 353 19.23 -12.11 5.22
C CYS A 353 20.05 -11.27 4.23
N ARG A 354 20.97 -11.90 3.49
CA ARG A 354 21.80 -11.25 2.48
C ARG A 354 20.95 -10.74 1.31
N LEU A 355 19.91 -11.47 0.91
CA LEU A 355 18.96 -11.01 -0.11
C LEU A 355 18.22 -9.74 0.31
N ALA A 356 17.69 -9.70 1.55
CA ALA A 356 17.04 -8.51 2.08
C ALA A 356 18.01 -7.31 2.11
N TRP A 357 19.26 -7.53 2.55
CA TRP A 357 20.29 -6.49 2.58
C TRP A 357 20.64 -5.94 1.20
N LEU A 358 20.88 -6.82 0.23
CA LEU A 358 21.21 -6.42 -1.14
C LEU A 358 20.09 -5.60 -1.77
N THR A 359 18.84 -5.98 -1.49
CA THR A 359 17.66 -5.32 -2.04
C THR A 359 17.43 -3.95 -1.38
N ASP A 360 17.59 -3.85 -0.06
CA ASP A 360 17.59 -2.56 0.68
C ASP A 360 18.68 -1.61 0.17
N ALA A 361 19.88 -2.14 -0.11
CA ALA A 361 20.99 -1.36 -0.64
C ALA A 361 20.68 -0.79 -2.03
N GLN A 362 20.19 -1.61 -2.97
CA GLN A 362 19.84 -1.12 -4.31
C GLN A 362 18.65 -0.14 -4.29
N LEU A 363 17.69 -0.31 -3.37
CA LEU A 363 16.62 0.67 -3.15
C LEU A 363 17.15 2.01 -2.66
N THR A 364 18.07 1.97 -1.69
CA THR A 364 18.74 3.16 -1.16
C THR A 364 19.55 3.86 -2.25
N ASP A 365 20.22 3.12 -3.12
CA ASP A 365 20.98 3.68 -4.24
C ASP A 365 20.06 4.28 -5.31
N ALA A 366 18.91 3.66 -5.62
CA ALA A 366 17.91 4.24 -6.53
C ALA A 366 17.34 5.56 -5.98
N GLN A 367 17.05 5.62 -4.68
CA GLN A 367 16.62 6.87 -4.05
C GLN A 367 17.71 7.93 -4.08
N ARG A 368 18.97 7.55 -3.85
CA ARG A 368 20.12 8.46 -3.97
C ARG A 368 20.22 9.01 -5.38
N ALA A 369 20.13 8.15 -6.41
CA ALA A 369 20.15 8.56 -7.80
C ALA A 369 19.03 9.57 -8.12
N ALA A 370 17.82 9.35 -7.60
CA ALA A 370 16.72 10.28 -7.73
C ALA A 370 17.04 11.67 -7.10
N ARG A 371 17.61 11.69 -5.89
CA ARG A 371 18.01 12.95 -5.23
C ARG A 371 19.12 13.68 -5.98
N GLU A 372 20.15 12.96 -6.43
CA GLU A 372 21.28 13.51 -7.20
C GLU A 372 20.86 14.00 -8.60
N ALA A 373 19.74 13.48 -9.13
CA ALA A 373 19.11 13.94 -10.36
C ALA A 373 18.28 15.22 -10.17
N GLY A 374 18.17 15.74 -8.94
CA GLY A 374 17.48 16.99 -8.62
C GLY A 374 16.03 16.83 -8.17
N MET A 375 15.57 15.60 -7.90
CA MET A 375 14.19 15.37 -7.45
C MET A 375 13.98 15.86 -6.01
N PRO A 376 13.11 16.87 -5.75
CA PRO A 376 12.80 17.35 -4.40
C PRO A 376 12.07 16.31 -3.55
N VAL A 377 11.44 15.30 -4.17
CA VAL A 377 10.82 14.17 -3.48
C VAL A 377 11.62 12.89 -3.73
N GLY A 378 11.96 12.57 -4.98
CA GLY A 378 12.61 11.30 -5.31
C GLY A 378 11.58 10.18 -5.47
N ILE A 379 11.85 9.01 -4.91
CA ILE A 379 10.96 7.84 -5.04
C ILE A 379 9.77 7.98 -4.09
N VAL A 380 8.58 7.75 -4.63
CA VAL A 380 7.34 7.54 -3.87
C VAL A 380 7.07 6.04 -3.83
N HIS A 381 7.25 5.44 -2.65
CA HIS A 381 6.90 4.04 -2.41
C HIS A 381 5.42 3.88 -2.15
N ASP A 382 4.88 2.69 -2.40
CA ASP A 382 3.49 2.36 -2.14
C ASP A 382 3.37 1.24 -1.08
N LEU A 383 2.53 1.48 -0.08
CA LEU A 383 2.29 0.57 1.04
C LEU A 383 0.96 -0.14 0.85
N ALA A 384 1.01 -1.45 0.57
CA ALA A 384 -0.16 -2.31 0.55
C ALA A 384 -0.86 -2.39 1.91
N VAL A 385 -2.18 -2.60 1.87
CA VAL A 385 -3.06 -2.65 3.06
C VAL A 385 -2.64 -3.71 4.07
N GLY A 386 -2.23 -4.89 3.59
CA GLY A 386 -1.97 -6.06 4.44
C GLY A 386 -1.02 -7.06 3.81
N VAL A 387 -1.00 -8.26 4.36
CA VAL A 387 -0.08 -9.35 3.98
C VAL A 387 -0.86 -10.61 3.63
N HIS A 388 -0.25 -11.52 2.88
CA HIS A 388 -0.82 -12.83 2.63
C HIS A 388 -0.89 -13.65 3.95
N PRO A 389 -1.97 -14.40 4.22
CA PRO A 389 -2.14 -15.13 5.49
C PRO A 389 -1.09 -16.24 5.69
N GLY A 390 -0.58 -16.82 4.60
CA GLY A 390 0.55 -17.74 4.64
C GLY A 390 1.93 -17.06 4.64
N GLY A 391 2.02 -15.73 4.62
CA GLY A 391 3.27 -14.99 4.49
C GLY A 391 4.15 -14.96 5.75
N ALA A 392 5.36 -14.43 5.59
CA ALA A 392 6.36 -14.26 6.64
C ALA A 392 5.86 -13.38 7.79
N ASP A 393 5.25 -12.23 7.48
CA ASP A 393 4.71 -11.34 8.51
C ASP A 393 3.56 -12.02 9.25
N ALA A 394 2.71 -12.78 8.54
CA ALA A 394 1.60 -13.51 9.17
C ALA A 394 2.08 -14.63 10.11
N TRP A 395 3.17 -15.31 9.76
CA TRP A 395 3.82 -16.30 10.63
C TRP A 395 4.54 -15.65 11.82
N ALA A 396 5.29 -14.58 11.60
CA ALA A 396 6.10 -13.93 12.63
C ALA A 396 5.27 -13.10 13.63
N GLN A 397 4.16 -12.52 13.18
CA GLN A 397 3.39 -11.52 13.93
C GLN A 397 1.98 -11.99 14.30
N GLN A 398 1.80 -13.31 14.49
CA GLN A 398 0.51 -13.93 14.80
C GLN A 398 -0.22 -13.24 15.96
N GLU A 399 0.50 -12.80 17.00
CA GLU A 399 -0.09 -12.14 18.16
C GLU A 399 -0.79 -10.82 17.83
N TYR A 400 -0.40 -10.17 16.75
CA TYR A 400 -0.90 -8.87 16.34
C TYR A 400 -1.95 -8.97 15.24
N LEU A 401 -2.18 -10.13 14.63
CA LEU A 401 -3.14 -10.30 13.54
C LEU A 401 -4.41 -11.01 14.05
N ALA A 402 -5.55 -10.66 13.47
CA ALA A 402 -6.83 -11.26 13.79
C ALA A 402 -7.03 -12.51 12.95
N ALA A 403 -6.73 -13.67 13.54
CA ALA A 403 -6.96 -14.96 12.90
C ALA A 403 -8.45 -15.19 12.57
N GLY A 404 -8.73 -15.84 11.44
CA GLY A 404 -10.10 -16.11 10.97
C GLY A 404 -10.85 -14.90 10.42
N MET A 405 -10.16 -13.77 10.24
CA MET A 405 -10.70 -12.56 9.64
C MET A 405 -9.92 -12.18 8.40
N SER A 406 -10.61 -11.55 7.46
CA SER A 406 -10.02 -10.96 6.26
C SER A 406 -10.42 -9.50 6.12
N VAL A 407 -9.53 -8.67 5.61
CA VAL A 407 -9.84 -7.29 5.22
C VAL A 407 -10.58 -7.31 3.88
N GLY A 408 -11.55 -6.42 3.75
CA GLY A 408 -12.27 -6.23 2.51
C GLY A 408 -12.86 -4.84 2.37
N ALA A 409 -13.92 -4.76 1.57
CA ALA A 409 -14.78 -3.59 1.44
C ALA A 409 -16.25 -4.01 1.48
N PRO A 410 -17.14 -3.21 2.09
CA PRO A 410 -18.57 -3.49 2.03
C PRO A 410 -19.08 -3.35 0.59
N PRO A 411 -20.27 -3.90 0.28
CA PRO A 411 -20.96 -3.60 -0.97
C PRO A 411 -21.11 -2.08 -1.21
N ASP A 412 -20.77 -1.64 -2.42
CA ASP A 412 -20.89 -0.24 -2.84
C ASP A 412 -21.49 -0.13 -4.27
N ALA A 413 -21.52 1.08 -4.82
CA ALA A 413 -22.10 1.36 -6.13
C ALA A 413 -21.32 0.73 -7.30
N PHE A 414 -20.02 0.46 -7.14
CA PHE A 414 -19.16 -0.10 -8.17
C PHE A 414 -19.05 -1.63 -8.07
N ASN A 415 -19.13 -2.17 -6.85
CA ASN A 415 -19.13 -3.60 -6.59
C ASN A 415 -20.23 -3.98 -5.58
N ALA A 416 -21.39 -4.33 -6.12
CA ALA A 416 -22.56 -4.74 -5.34
C ALA A 416 -22.35 -6.00 -4.48
N ARG A 417 -21.30 -6.78 -4.71
CA ARG A 417 -20.96 -7.96 -3.90
C ARG A 417 -20.01 -7.64 -2.74
N GLY A 418 -19.48 -6.42 -2.68
CA GLY A 418 -18.35 -6.08 -1.81
C GLY A 418 -17.08 -6.81 -2.25
N GLN A 419 -16.04 -6.71 -1.43
CA GLN A 419 -14.73 -7.30 -1.74
C GLN A 419 -14.18 -8.00 -0.50
N ASP A 420 -13.55 -9.16 -0.71
CA ASP A 420 -12.69 -9.82 0.27
C ASP A 420 -11.28 -9.87 -0.35
N TRP A 421 -10.31 -9.22 0.29
CA TRP A 421 -8.95 -9.13 -0.20
C TRP A 421 -8.06 -10.29 0.31
N GLY A 422 -8.58 -11.14 1.18
CA GLY A 422 -7.87 -12.29 1.72
C GLY A 422 -6.64 -11.92 2.55
N LEU A 423 -6.70 -10.82 3.33
CA LEU A 423 -5.60 -10.28 4.13
C LEU A 423 -6.00 -10.28 5.62
N PRO A 424 -5.25 -10.90 6.55
CA PRO A 424 -5.59 -10.81 7.97
C PRO A 424 -5.42 -9.37 8.48
N PRO A 425 -6.41 -8.79 9.16
CA PRO A 425 -6.27 -7.45 9.74
C PRO A 425 -5.39 -7.48 10.99
N TRP A 426 -4.78 -6.34 11.31
CA TRP A 426 -4.19 -6.15 12.63
C TRP A 426 -5.25 -6.16 13.73
N ARG A 427 -4.83 -6.51 14.94
CA ARG A 427 -5.58 -6.38 16.17
C ARG A 427 -5.33 -5.00 16.79
N PRO A 428 -6.33 -4.10 16.84
CA PRO A 428 -6.14 -2.74 17.37
C PRO A 428 -5.68 -2.74 18.83
N ASP A 429 -6.18 -3.69 19.63
CA ASP A 429 -5.84 -3.84 21.05
C ASP A 429 -4.36 -4.23 21.25
N ARG A 430 -3.83 -5.11 20.38
CA ARG A 430 -2.44 -5.59 20.43
C ARG A 430 -1.46 -4.55 19.88
N LEU A 431 -1.86 -3.80 18.85
CA LEU A 431 -1.10 -2.63 18.40
C LEU A 431 -0.98 -1.59 19.52
N ALA A 432 -2.08 -1.23 20.18
CA ALA A 432 -2.05 -0.25 21.27
C ALA A 432 -1.21 -0.73 22.47
N ALA A 433 -1.29 -2.02 22.82
CA ALA A 433 -0.54 -2.61 23.93
C ALA A 433 0.99 -2.66 23.70
N SER A 434 1.43 -2.70 22.44
CA SER A 434 2.86 -2.74 22.08
C SER A 434 3.45 -1.36 21.77
N GLY A 435 2.67 -0.27 21.95
CA GLY A 435 3.08 1.05 21.48
C GLY A 435 3.28 1.06 19.97
N TYR A 436 2.47 0.25 19.27
CA TYR A 436 2.44 0.07 17.81
C TYR A 436 3.79 -0.35 17.23
N ALA A 437 4.55 -1.18 17.96
CA ALA A 437 5.87 -1.61 17.53
C ALA A 437 5.90 -2.20 16.09
N PRO A 438 4.96 -3.05 15.65
CA PRO A 438 4.98 -3.56 14.28
C PRO A 438 4.76 -2.47 13.22
N TYR A 439 3.87 -1.51 13.48
CA TYR A 439 3.60 -0.42 12.56
C TYR A 439 4.78 0.57 12.45
N ARG A 440 5.43 0.89 13.58
CA ARG A 440 6.69 1.66 13.60
C ARG A 440 7.79 0.92 12.84
N GLN A 441 7.90 -0.38 13.09
CA GLN A 441 8.67 -1.40 12.36
C GLN A 441 8.65 -1.15 10.85
N LEU A 442 7.44 -1.29 10.32
CA LEU A 442 7.08 -1.16 8.93
C LEU A 442 7.39 0.23 8.35
N LEU A 443 6.94 1.30 9.00
CA LEU A 443 7.16 2.66 8.50
C LEU A 443 8.64 3.01 8.40
N ARG A 444 9.44 2.63 9.41
CA ARG A 444 10.89 2.87 9.38
C ARG A 444 11.55 2.19 8.19
N ALA A 445 11.19 0.94 7.90
CA ALA A 445 11.72 0.21 6.75
C ALA A 445 11.41 0.92 5.43
N LEU A 446 10.15 1.32 5.22
CA LEU A 446 9.72 1.99 3.99
C LEU A 446 10.37 3.37 3.80
N PHE A 447 10.49 4.13 4.89
CA PHE A 447 11.06 5.48 4.82
C PHE A 447 12.58 5.52 4.64
N ARG A 448 13.31 4.40 4.71
CA ARG A 448 14.76 4.36 4.41
C ARG A 448 15.07 4.80 2.98
N SER A 449 14.25 4.36 2.01
CA SER A 449 14.43 4.63 0.59
C SER A 449 13.31 5.49 -0.01
N ALA A 450 12.36 5.98 0.79
CA ALA A 450 11.24 6.77 0.30
C ALA A 450 11.41 8.27 0.55
N GLY A 451 11.16 9.07 -0.48
CA GLY A 451 10.92 10.50 -0.32
C GLY A 451 9.47 10.85 0.02
N ALA A 452 8.55 10.00 -0.40
CA ALA A 452 7.20 9.98 0.09
C ALA A 452 6.66 8.54 0.14
N LEU A 453 5.66 8.32 0.98
CA LEU A 453 4.95 7.04 1.08
C LEU A 453 3.49 7.25 0.66
N ARG A 454 3.04 6.53 -0.37
CA ARG A 454 1.61 6.32 -0.62
C ARG A 454 1.13 5.21 0.31
N ILE A 455 0.09 5.48 1.09
CA ILE A 455 -0.60 4.49 1.92
C ILE A 455 -1.87 4.10 1.17
N ASP A 456 -1.91 2.86 0.70
CA ASP A 456 -3.10 2.27 0.10
C ASP A 456 -4.20 2.13 1.15
N HIS A 457 -5.44 2.47 0.79
CA HIS A 457 -6.58 2.45 1.68
C HIS A 457 -6.31 3.16 3.02
N VAL A 458 -5.99 4.46 2.98
CA VAL A 458 -5.57 5.20 4.20
C VAL A 458 -6.64 5.21 5.29
N MET A 459 -7.91 4.97 4.91
CA MET A 459 -9.02 4.72 5.83
C MET A 459 -8.71 3.60 6.84
N GLY A 460 -7.83 2.66 6.51
CA GLY A 460 -7.36 1.59 7.39
C GLY A 460 -6.68 2.07 8.67
N LEU A 461 -6.20 3.33 8.71
CA LEU A 461 -5.72 3.95 9.94
C LEU A 461 -6.85 4.29 10.93
N PHE A 462 -8.10 4.32 10.46
CA PHE A 462 -9.30 4.66 11.22
C PHE A 462 -10.20 3.46 11.45
N ARG A 463 -10.43 2.66 10.40
CA ARG A 463 -11.26 1.45 10.44
C ARG A 463 -10.97 0.55 9.25
N LEU A 464 -11.17 -0.75 9.42
CA LEU A 464 -11.16 -1.72 8.33
C LEU A 464 -12.45 -2.54 8.33
N TRP A 465 -12.94 -2.88 7.15
CA TRP A 465 -14.04 -3.83 6.99
C TRP A 465 -13.50 -5.25 7.17
N TRP A 466 -13.92 -5.91 8.24
CA TRP A 466 -13.53 -7.28 8.55
C TRP A 466 -14.61 -8.23 8.05
N VAL A 467 -14.20 -9.16 7.20
CA VAL A 467 -15.00 -10.27 6.68
C VAL A 467 -14.59 -11.54 7.42
N PRO A 468 -15.49 -12.23 8.12
CA PRO A 468 -15.19 -13.53 8.70
C PRO A 468 -14.84 -14.54 7.61
N GLN A 469 -13.77 -15.33 7.82
CA GLN A 469 -13.34 -16.30 6.82
C GLN A 469 -14.45 -17.33 6.52
N GLY A 470 -14.71 -17.57 5.24
CA GLY A 470 -15.78 -18.47 4.78
C GLY A 470 -17.15 -17.80 4.63
N HIS A 471 -17.27 -16.52 4.96
CA HIS A 471 -18.49 -15.73 4.76
C HIS A 471 -18.34 -14.75 3.58
N PRO A 472 -19.44 -14.34 2.92
CA PRO A 472 -19.38 -13.35 1.85
C PRO A 472 -19.04 -11.95 2.40
N PRO A 473 -18.47 -11.04 1.58
CA PRO A 473 -18.15 -9.67 2.02
C PRO A 473 -19.34 -8.87 2.56
N THR A 474 -20.57 -9.24 2.15
CA THR A 474 -21.84 -8.70 2.66
C THR A 474 -22.06 -8.98 4.16
N GLU A 475 -21.38 -9.98 4.72
CA GLU A 475 -21.41 -10.35 6.15
C GLU A 475 -20.18 -9.88 6.93
N GLY A 476 -19.57 -8.77 6.50
CA GLY A 476 -18.53 -8.11 7.28
C GLY A 476 -19.05 -7.06 8.27
N THR A 477 -18.12 -6.47 9.03
CA THR A 477 -18.36 -5.27 9.84
C THR A 477 -17.11 -4.41 9.94
N TYR A 478 -17.26 -3.10 10.21
CA TYR A 478 -16.12 -2.24 10.48
C TYR A 478 -15.56 -2.47 11.89
N VAL A 479 -14.23 -2.61 11.99
CA VAL A 479 -13.50 -2.56 13.26
C VAL A 479 -12.66 -1.29 13.29
N ARG A 480 -12.80 -0.49 14.36
CA ARG A 480 -12.12 0.79 14.55
C ARG A 480 -10.68 0.62 15.01
N TYR A 481 -9.82 1.46 14.47
CA TYR A 481 -8.44 1.67 14.88
C TYR A 481 -8.33 3.02 15.58
N ASP A 482 -7.34 3.15 16.46
CA ASP A 482 -7.02 4.44 17.09
C ASP A 482 -6.25 5.31 16.08
N ALA A 483 -7.02 6.08 15.31
CA ALA A 483 -6.48 6.97 14.30
C ALA A 483 -5.54 8.03 14.88
N ASP A 484 -5.76 8.48 16.13
CA ASP A 484 -4.90 9.49 16.74
C ASP A 484 -3.49 8.93 16.97
N ALA A 485 -3.39 7.71 17.49
CA ALA A 485 -2.12 7.02 17.65
C ALA A 485 -1.47 6.64 16.32
N MET A 486 -2.24 6.07 15.39
CA MET A 486 -1.74 5.67 14.06
C MET A 486 -1.18 6.89 13.30
N LEU A 487 -1.87 8.03 13.30
CA LEU A 487 -1.39 9.25 12.66
C LEU A 487 -0.21 9.89 13.42
N ALA A 488 -0.15 9.80 14.74
CA ALA A 488 0.97 10.29 15.54
C ALA A 488 2.26 9.54 15.24
N ILE A 489 2.17 8.22 15.14
CA ILE A 489 3.30 7.36 14.77
C ILE A 489 3.71 7.62 13.33
N LEU A 490 2.75 7.74 12.42
CA LEU A 490 3.03 8.09 11.03
C LEU A 490 3.76 9.43 10.93
N ALA A 491 3.30 10.45 11.65
CA ALA A 491 3.94 11.75 11.67
C ALA A 491 5.32 11.74 12.30
N LEU A 492 5.52 10.96 13.36
CA LEU A 492 6.82 10.77 14.00
C LEU A 492 7.83 10.14 13.04
N GLU A 493 7.49 9.00 12.44
CA GLU A 493 8.45 8.26 11.59
C GLU A 493 8.67 8.98 10.24
N ALA A 494 7.63 9.59 9.65
CA ALA A 494 7.78 10.41 8.45
C ALA A 494 8.67 11.65 8.70
N SER A 495 8.52 12.31 9.86
CA SER A 495 9.35 13.47 10.22
C SER A 495 10.80 13.09 10.46
N ARG A 496 11.07 11.91 11.03
CA ARG A 496 12.44 11.38 11.20
C ARG A 496 13.15 11.18 9.87
N ALA A 497 12.41 10.73 8.85
CA ALA A 497 12.94 10.52 7.51
C ALA A 497 12.93 11.77 6.62
N GLY A 498 12.23 12.84 7.04
CA GLY A 498 11.96 13.98 6.16
C GLY A 498 11.10 13.60 4.94
N ALA A 499 10.29 12.55 5.07
CA ALA A 499 9.46 12.01 4.01
C ALA A 499 8.01 12.51 4.14
N MET A 500 7.32 12.60 3.01
CA MET A 500 5.92 13.01 2.94
C MET A 500 5.01 11.78 2.89
N VAL A 501 3.71 11.98 3.08
CA VAL A 501 2.72 10.89 2.97
C VAL A 501 1.57 11.31 2.08
N ILE A 502 1.18 10.40 1.20
CA ILE A 502 -0.01 10.46 0.37
C ILE A 502 -0.94 9.35 0.88
N GLY A 503 -2.12 9.70 1.36
CA GLY A 503 -3.16 8.74 1.70
C GLY A 503 -4.08 8.55 0.51
N GLU A 504 -4.19 7.32 0.01
CA GLU A 504 -5.27 7.01 -0.94
C GLU A 504 -6.59 7.04 -0.19
N ASP A 505 -7.42 8.04 -0.54
CA ASP A 505 -8.68 8.36 0.12
C ASP A 505 -9.87 8.34 -0.86
N LEU A 506 -9.94 7.28 -1.67
CA LEU A 506 -11.02 7.00 -2.62
C LEU A 506 -12.05 6.01 -2.03
N GLY A 507 -13.18 5.86 -2.71
CA GLY A 507 -14.28 5.00 -2.28
C GLY A 507 -15.07 5.56 -1.08
N THR A 508 -15.53 4.68 -0.20
CA THR A 508 -16.41 5.03 0.93
C THR A 508 -15.64 5.60 2.12
N VAL A 509 -15.28 6.88 2.01
CA VAL A 509 -14.55 7.60 3.06
C VAL A 509 -15.47 7.99 4.21
N GLY A 510 -15.06 7.70 5.46
CA GLY A 510 -15.82 8.08 6.64
C GLY A 510 -15.88 9.60 6.86
N PRO A 511 -16.96 10.14 7.44
CA PRO A 511 -17.03 11.55 7.81
C PRO A 511 -15.86 11.98 8.70
N GLY A 512 -15.26 13.15 8.46
CA GLY A 512 -14.16 13.68 9.27
C GLY A 512 -12.77 13.11 8.94
N VAL A 513 -12.68 12.04 8.14
CA VAL A 513 -11.40 11.39 7.82
C VAL A 513 -10.51 12.31 6.99
N ARG A 514 -11.05 12.91 5.91
CA ARG A 514 -10.29 13.81 5.03
C ARG A 514 -9.81 15.06 5.76
N GLU A 515 -10.65 15.60 6.64
CA GLU A 515 -10.35 16.74 7.50
C GLU A 515 -9.19 16.41 8.44
N THR A 516 -9.26 15.27 9.12
CA THR A 516 -8.21 14.80 10.04
C THR A 516 -6.88 14.59 9.30
N LEU A 517 -6.90 13.91 8.15
CA LEU A 517 -5.72 13.69 7.32
C LEU A 517 -5.07 15.01 6.89
N ARG A 518 -5.89 15.94 6.38
CA ARG A 518 -5.44 17.28 5.98
C ARG A 518 -4.87 18.06 7.16
N GLU A 519 -5.51 18.03 8.33
CA GLU A 519 -5.00 18.70 9.53
C GLU A 519 -3.62 18.18 9.93
N ARG A 520 -3.38 16.88 9.77
CA ARG A 520 -2.07 16.27 10.02
C ARG A 520 -1.08 16.44 8.87
N GLY A 521 -1.50 16.91 7.70
CA GLY A 521 -0.60 17.13 6.56
C GLY A 521 -0.36 15.88 5.71
N VAL A 522 -1.25 14.89 5.78
CA VAL A 522 -1.32 13.80 4.80
C VAL A 522 -1.95 14.36 3.52
N LEU A 523 -1.28 14.19 2.39
CA LEU A 523 -1.82 14.56 1.08
C LEU A 523 -2.90 13.54 0.68
N GLY A 524 -4.00 13.98 0.09
CA GLY A 524 -4.99 13.04 -0.50
C GLY A 524 -4.65 12.62 -1.93
N THR A 525 -5.52 11.84 -2.57
CA THR A 525 -5.45 11.43 -3.99
C THR A 525 -6.65 11.89 -4.82
N SER A 526 -6.47 12.81 -5.75
CA SER A 526 -7.54 13.28 -6.65
C SER A 526 -7.38 12.64 -8.03
N VAL A 527 -8.36 11.84 -8.43
CA VAL A 527 -8.37 11.14 -9.73
C VAL A 527 -9.39 11.79 -10.64
N LEU A 528 -8.96 12.28 -11.80
CA LEU A 528 -9.76 13.13 -12.69
C LEU A 528 -11.16 12.59 -12.93
N TRP A 529 -11.29 11.32 -13.31
CA TRP A 529 -12.59 10.72 -13.63
C TRP A 529 -13.60 10.69 -12.46
N PHE A 530 -13.14 10.90 -11.22
CA PHE A 530 -13.98 10.89 -10.02
C PHE A 530 -14.29 12.29 -9.46
N GLU A 531 -13.57 13.32 -9.92
CA GLU A 531 -13.66 14.69 -9.40
C GLU A 531 -14.85 15.44 -10.02
N ARG A 532 -16.04 15.14 -9.50
CA ARG A 532 -17.33 15.72 -9.90
C ARG A 532 -18.02 16.41 -8.73
N ASP A 533 -18.93 17.33 -9.03
CA ASP A 533 -19.75 18.03 -8.05
C ASP A 533 -20.89 17.16 -7.54
N TRP A 534 -20.56 16.08 -6.82
CA TRP A 534 -21.53 15.06 -6.35
C TRP A 534 -22.59 15.60 -5.39
N GLU A 535 -22.32 16.73 -4.72
CA GLU A 535 -23.29 17.43 -3.86
C GLU A 535 -24.12 18.48 -4.63
N GLY A 536 -23.70 18.80 -5.87
CA GLY A 536 -24.30 19.81 -6.72
C GLY A 536 -24.96 19.20 -7.96
N ASP A 537 -24.50 19.63 -9.14
CA ASP A 537 -25.08 19.23 -10.43
C ASP A 537 -24.47 17.95 -11.03
N GLY A 538 -23.54 17.32 -10.31
CA GLY A 538 -22.84 16.10 -10.75
C GLY A 538 -21.82 16.31 -11.87
N ARG A 539 -21.58 17.54 -12.32
CA ARG A 539 -20.67 17.83 -13.45
C ARG A 539 -19.20 17.75 -13.04
N PRO A 540 -18.27 17.61 -14.01
CA PRO A 540 -16.83 17.69 -13.76
C PRO A 540 -16.43 18.97 -13.04
N LEU A 541 -15.62 18.85 -11.98
CA LEU A 541 -15.15 20.01 -11.22
C LEU A 541 -14.16 20.85 -12.05
N PRO A 542 -14.31 22.18 -12.11
CA PRO A 542 -13.29 23.06 -12.68
C PRO A 542 -12.01 23.02 -11.82
N PRO A 543 -10.84 23.31 -12.40
CA PRO A 543 -9.55 23.05 -11.75
C PRO A 543 -9.38 23.81 -10.42
N GLU A 544 -9.92 25.02 -10.29
CA GLU A 544 -9.85 25.84 -9.08
C GLU A 544 -10.66 25.29 -7.90
N ARG A 545 -11.61 24.38 -8.15
CA ARG A 545 -12.40 23.70 -7.10
C ARG A 545 -11.74 22.42 -6.59
N TRP A 546 -10.64 21.98 -7.20
CA TRP A 546 -9.88 20.82 -6.71
C TRP A 546 -9.14 21.16 -5.43
N ARG A 547 -8.90 20.16 -4.59
CA ARG A 547 -8.10 20.32 -3.37
C ARG A 547 -6.62 20.57 -3.70
N ALA A 548 -5.96 21.37 -2.86
CA ALA A 548 -4.54 21.68 -3.04
C ALA A 548 -3.61 20.59 -2.47
N ASP A 549 -3.89 20.10 -1.26
CA ASP A 549 -3.04 19.15 -0.55
C ASP A 549 -3.31 17.71 -1.03
N CYS A 550 -3.01 17.43 -2.31
CA CYS A 550 -3.16 16.11 -2.92
C CYS A 550 -2.10 15.78 -3.98
N LEU A 551 -2.05 14.49 -4.32
CA LEU A 551 -1.58 13.96 -5.59
C LEU A 551 -2.76 13.93 -6.58
N ALA A 552 -2.70 14.74 -7.63
CA ALA A 552 -3.68 14.78 -8.72
C ALA A 552 -3.20 13.91 -9.89
N THR A 553 -4.06 13.00 -10.36
CA THR A 553 -3.76 12.04 -11.45
C THR A 553 -4.92 11.94 -12.42
N ALA A 554 -4.64 11.63 -13.69
CA ALA A 554 -5.68 11.28 -14.64
C ALA A 554 -6.27 9.89 -14.33
N THR A 555 -5.38 8.92 -14.12
CA THR A 555 -5.72 7.51 -13.89
C THR A 555 -4.82 6.90 -12.81
N THR A 556 -5.10 5.65 -12.43
CA THR A 556 -4.29 4.84 -11.51
C THR A 556 -4.00 3.49 -12.16
N HIS A 557 -3.26 2.62 -11.47
CA HIS A 557 -2.97 1.27 -11.97
C HIS A 557 -4.19 0.33 -11.95
N ASP A 558 -5.23 0.67 -11.19
CA ASP A 558 -6.52 -0.04 -11.10
C ASP A 558 -7.55 0.47 -12.11
N LEU A 559 -7.23 1.54 -12.82
CA LEU A 559 -8.11 2.19 -13.76
C LEU A 559 -7.60 2.01 -15.19
N PRO A 560 -8.49 2.13 -16.18
CA PRO A 560 -8.07 2.16 -17.58
C PRO A 560 -7.06 3.27 -17.84
N PRO A 561 -6.05 3.05 -18.69
CA PRO A 561 -5.22 4.13 -19.21
C PRO A 561 -6.07 5.22 -19.86
N THR A 562 -5.57 6.45 -19.89
CA THR A 562 -6.33 7.62 -20.35
C THR A 562 -6.85 7.43 -21.78
N ALA A 563 -6.03 6.84 -22.66
CA ALA A 563 -6.43 6.48 -24.02
C ALA A 563 -7.67 5.56 -24.05
N ALA A 564 -7.67 4.46 -23.29
CA ALA A 564 -8.79 3.53 -23.25
C ALA A 564 -10.04 4.12 -22.58
N ARG A 565 -9.86 5.10 -21.67
CA ARG A 565 -10.98 5.84 -21.09
C ARG A 565 -11.66 6.72 -22.14
N LEU A 566 -10.87 7.46 -22.93
CA LEU A 566 -11.33 8.36 -23.98
C LEU A 566 -12.07 7.62 -25.11
N THR A 567 -11.54 6.47 -25.55
CA THR A 567 -12.14 5.68 -26.64
C THR A 567 -13.30 4.79 -26.19
N GLY A 568 -13.46 4.54 -24.89
CA GLY A 568 -14.48 3.62 -24.36
C GLY A 568 -14.08 2.14 -24.38
N GLU A 569 -12.89 1.79 -24.89
CA GLU A 569 -12.40 0.39 -24.99
C GLU A 569 -12.41 -0.36 -23.64
N HIS A 570 -12.29 0.36 -22.53
CA HIS A 570 -12.37 -0.23 -21.20
C HIS A 570 -13.75 -0.86 -20.87
N VAL A 571 -14.83 -0.33 -21.43
CA VAL A 571 -16.17 -0.90 -21.29
C VAL A 571 -16.25 -2.22 -22.03
N ASP A 572 -15.72 -2.26 -23.25
CA ASP A 572 -15.69 -3.45 -24.10
C ASP A 572 -14.83 -4.56 -23.49
N LEU A 573 -13.68 -4.21 -22.91
CA LEU A 573 -12.85 -5.14 -22.16
C LEU A 573 -13.62 -5.76 -20.99
N ARG A 574 -14.29 -4.94 -20.17
CA ARG A 574 -15.11 -5.44 -19.04
C ARG A 574 -16.26 -6.31 -19.52
N ALA A 575 -16.88 -5.96 -20.65
CA ALA A 575 -17.96 -6.74 -21.26
C ALA A 575 -17.48 -8.11 -21.73
N GLY A 576 -16.33 -8.16 -22.42
CA GLY A 576 -15.72 -9.40 -22.91
C GLY A 576 -15.34 -10.37 -21.78
N LEU A 577 -15.15 -9.85 -20.56
CA LEU A 577 -14.86 -10.63 -19.36
C LEU A 577 -16.09 -10.90 -18.48
N GLY A 578 -17.29 -10.48 -18.90
CA GLY A 578 -18.53 -10.70 -18.16
C GLY A 578 -18.64 -9.91 -16.85
N LEU A 579 -17.98 -8.76 -16.76
CA LEU A 579 -17.90 -7.92 -15.55
C LEU A 579 -18.95 -6.80 -15.50
N LEU A 580 -19.82 -6.71 -16.51
CA LEU A 580 -20.89 -5.71 -16.55
C LEU A 580 -22.14 -6.24 -15.85
N THR A 581 -22.76 -5.41 -15.02
CA THR A 581 -24.03 -5.70 -14.36
C THR A 581 -25.24 -5.12 -15.11
N ARG A 582 -24.98 -4.24 -16.09
CA ARG A 582 -25.99 -3.61 -16.96
C ARG A 582 -25.71 -3.95 -18.43
N PRO A 583 -26.69 -3.74 -19.34
CA PRO A 583 -26.47 -3.94 -20.77
C PRO A 583 -25.29 -3.12 -21.31
N LEU A 584 -24.49 -3.74 -22.18
CA LEU A 584 -23.28 -3.13 -22.78
C LEU A 584 -23.57 -1.76 -23.42
N GLU A 585 -24.69 -1.64 -24.13
CA GLU A 585 -25.02 -0.40 -24.83
C GLU A 585 -25.30 0.76 -23.86
N GLU A 586 -25.92 0.47 -22.71
CA GLU A 586 -26.15 1.47 -21.66
C GLU A 586 -24.82 1.92 -21.02
N GLU A 587 -23.93 0.97 -20.72
CA GLU A 587 -22.60 1.26 -20.16
C GLU A 587 -21.73 2.07 -21.15
N ARG A 588 -21.81 1.77 -22.45
CA ARG A 588 -21.12 2.54 -23.51
C ARG A 588 -21.64 3.96 -23.60
N GLN A 589 -22.96 4.14 -23.59
CA GLN A 589 -23.59 5.45 -23.66
C GLN A 589 -23.23 6.30 -22.44
N GLU A 590 -23.26 5.73 -21.24
CA GLU A 590 -22.85 6.42 -20.02
C GLU A 590 -21.36 6.77 -20.03
N ALA A 591 -20.49 5.84 -20.43
CA ALA A 591 -19.05 6.10 -20.51
C ALA A 591 -18.70 7.19 -21.55
N ALA A 592 -19.40 7.22 -22.68
CA ALA A 592 -19.26 8.24 -23.71
C ALA A 592 -19.79 9.60 -23.25
N ALA A 593 -20.93 9.64 -22.55
CA ALA A 593 -21.47 10.87 -21.97
C ALA A 593 -20.53 11.45 -20.90
N ASP A 594 -20.03 10.62 -19.99
CA ASP A 594 -19.07 11.03 -18.96
C ASP A 594 -17.79 11.62 -19.58
N THR A 595 -17.25 10.95 -20.60
CA THR A 595 -16.07 11.43 -21.34
C THR A 595 -16.35 12.74 -22.07
N GLY A 596 -17.52 12.84 -22.72
CA GLY A 596 -17.96 14.05 -23.43
C GLY A 596 -18.03 15.27 -22.51
N GLU A 597 -18.55 15.13 -21.29
CA GLU A 597 -18.61 16.23 -20.32
C GLU A 597 -17.20 16.72 -19.91
N TRP A 598 -16.25 15.81 -19.74
CA TRP A 598 -14.85 16.17 -19.47
C TRP A 598 -14.23 16.89 -20.67
N LEU A 599 -14.39 16.37 -21.89
CA LEU A 599 -13.88 17.01 -23.11
C LEU A 599 -14.50 18.40 -23.33
N GLU A 600 -15.79 18.58 -23.04
CA GLU A 600 -16.44 19.89 -23.06
C GLU A 600 -15.81 20.85 -22.06
N LEU A 601 -15.52 20.41 -20.84
CA LEU A 601 -14.82 21.23 -19.85
C LEU A 601 -13.41 21.60 -20.33
N LEU A 602 -12.64 20.65 -20.85
CA LEU A 602 -11.31 20.90 -21.41
C LEU A 602 -11.35 21.89 -22.59
N SER A 603 -12.38 21.77 -23.44
CA SER A 603 -12.63 22.68 -24.56
C SER A 603 -12.95 24.10 -24.08
N ARG A 604 -13.86 24.24 -23.11
CA ARG A 604 -14.22 25.55 -22.51
C ARG A 604 -13.03 26.24 -21.85
N LEU A 605 -12.10 25.46 -21.29
CA LEU A 605 -10.85 25.96 -20.70
C LEU A 605 -9.75 26.22 -21.74
N GLY A 606 -10.01 25.95 -23.03
CA GLY A 606 -9.05 26.16 -24.12
C GLY A 606 -7.89 25.17 -24.15
N LEU A 607 -8.00 24.02 -23.47
CA LEU A 607 -6.88 23.08 -23.26
C LEU A 607 -6.66 22.09 -24.41
N LEU A 608 -7.65 21.94 -25.30
CA LEU A 608 -7.62 21.03 -26.46
C LEU A 608 -6.84 21.57 -27.68
N GLN A 609 -6.26 22.77 -27.60
CA GLN A 609 -5.42 23.31 -28.67
C GLN A 609 -3.99 22.74 -28.57
N GLY A 610 -3.56 21.97 -29.56
CA GLY A 610 -2.20 21.41 -29.63
C GLY A 610 -1.26 22.28 -30.47
N THR A 611 -0.09 22.61 -29.92
CA THR A 611 1.03 23.18 -30.68
C THR A 611 1.68 22.07 -31.52
N GLY A 612 1.22 21.85 -32.77
CA GLY A 612 2.03 21.13 -33.76
C GLY A 612 1.39 20.04 -34.63
N GLY A 613 0.06 20.00 -34.79
CA GLY A 613 -0.58 19.09 -35.76
C GLY A 613 -1.91 19.65 -36.25
N THR A 614 -2.18 19.57 -37.55
CA THR A 614 -3.37 20.13 -38.23
C THR A 614 -4.67 19.37 -37.97
N ASP A 615 -4.76 18.57 -36.91
CA ASP A 615 -5.98 17.85 -36.53
C ASP A 615 -6.34 18.13 -35.05
N PRO A 616 -7.36 18.98 -34.77
CA PRO A 616 -7.81 19.33 -33.43
C PRO A 616 -8.39 18.16 -32.60
N SER A 617 -8.52 16.95 -33.14
CA SER A 617 -9.16 15.79 -32.48
C SER A 617 -8.33 14.50 -32.52
N SER A 618 -7.04 14.56 -32.17
CA SER A 618 -6.25 13.33 -31.96
C SER A 618 -6.25 12.91 -30.48
N GLU A 619 -6.32 11.60 -30.22
CA GLU A 619 -6.21 11.01 -28.87
C GLU A 619 -5.02 11.58 -28.07
N GLU A 620 -3.90 11.85 -28.75
CA GLU A 620 -2.72 12.46 -28.12
C GLU A 620 -2.98 13.88 -27.61
N ALA A 621 -3.69 14.71 -28.39
CA ALA A 621 -4.06 16.06 -27.97
C ALA A 621 -5.03 16.06 -26.78
N GLU A 622 -5.97 15.10 -26.75
CA GLU A 622 -6.90 14.92 -25.63
C GLU A 622 -6.17 14.49 -24.36
N ILE A 623 -5.21 13.55 -24.46
CA ILE A 623 -4.36 13.15 -23.33
C ILE A 623 -3.51 14.33 -22.84
N GLN A 624 -2.92 15.11 -23.75
CA GLN A 624 -2.19 16.32 -23.37
C GLN A 624 -3.10 17.33 -22.65
N ALA A 625 -4.33 17.53 -23.12
CA ALA A 625 -5.30 18.42 -22.49
C ALA A 625 -5.68 17.96 -21.07
N VAL A 626 -5.86 16.65 -20.88
CA VAL A 626 -6.07 16.02 -19.57
C VAL A 626 -4.90 16.35 -18.61
N HIS A 627 -3.65 16.17 -19.05
CA HIS A 627 -2.49 16.45 -18.19
C HIS A 627 -2.25 17.97 -17.99
N ARG A 628 -2.54 18.81 -18.98
CA ARG A 628 -2.58 20.28 -18.81
C ARG A 628 -3.62 20.69 -17.78
N PHE A 629 -4.79 20.08 -17.78
CA PHE A 629 -5.84 20.35 -16.80
C PHE A 629 -5.35 20.07 -15.38
N LEU A 630 -4.67 18.95 -15.13
CA LEU A 630 -4.13 18.64 -13.80
C LEU A 630 -3.17 19.73 -13.30
N LEU A 631 -2.41 20.38 -14.19
CA LEU A 631 -1.55 21.51 -13.83
C LEU A 631 -2.31 22.81 -13.56
N HIS A 632 -3.54 22.93 -14.03
CA HIS A 632 -4.42 24.04 -13.71
C HIS A 632 -5.03 23.92 -12.31
N THR A 633 -5.07 22.72 -11.74
CA THR A 633 -5.51 22.51 -10.36
C THR A 633 -4.52 23.10 -9.35
N PRO A 634 -4.92 23.40 -8.11
CA PRO A 634 -4.01 23.82 -7.06
C PRO A 634 -3.19 22.66 -6.44
N ALA A 635 -3.28 21.44 -6.99
CA ALA A 635 -2.61 20.26 -6.45
C ALA A 635 -1.10 20.47 -6.26
N ARG A 636 -0.58 20.04 -5.11
CA ARG A 636 0.84 20.09 -4.76
C ARG A 636 1.66 19.06 -5.52
N MET A 637 1.08 17.89 -5.80
CA MET A 637 1.73 16.84 -6.58
C MET A 637 0.86 16.49 -7.79
N ILE A 638 1.46 16.38 -8.97
CA ILE A 638 0.79 15.98 -10.21
C ILE A 638 1.43 14.69 -10.72
N GLY A 639 0.64 13.63 -10.89
CA GLY A 639 1.11 12.35 -11.36
C GLY A 639 0.80 12.12 -12.83
N ILE A 640 1.84 11.88 -13.63
CA ILE A 640 1.73 11.48 -15.03
C ILE A 640 1.85 9.96 -15.10
N TRP A 641 0.79 9.29 -15.54
CA TRP A 641 0.83 7.86 -15.81
C TRP A 641 1.77 7.59 -16.99
N LEU A 642 2.93 7.00 -16.74
CA LEU A 642 3.99 6.86 -17.75
C LEU A 642 3.50 6.17 -19.05
N PRO A 643 2.64 5.14 -19.01
CA PRO A 643 2.09 4.52 -20.22
C PRO A 643 1.26 5.47 -21.12
N ASP A 644 0.67 6.55 -20.58
CA ASP A 644 -0.03 7.56 -21.41
C ASP A 644 0.94 8.23 -22.42
N GLY A 645 2.21 8.39 -22.03
CA GLY A 645 3.25 9.01 -22.87
C GLY A 645 3.67 8.17 -24.08
N VAL A 646 3.20 6.92 -24.17
CA VAL A 646 3.39 6.04 -25.35
C VAL A 646 2.08 5.51 -25.91
N GLY A 647 0.95 5.89 -25.31
CA GLY A 647 -0.38 5.50 -25.74
C GLY A 647 -0.77 4.07 -25.41
N ASP A 648 -0.18 3.45 -24.39
CA ASP A 648 -0.60 2.11 -23.96
C ASP A 648 -2.07 2.16 -23.54
N ARG A 649 -2.90 1.29 -24.12
CA ARG A 649 -4.34 1.20 -23.82
C ARG A 649 -4.67 0.12 -22.81
N ARG A 650 -3.70 -0.73 -22.46
CA ARG A 650 -3.95 -1.93 -21.65
C ARG A 650 -3.84 -1.58 -20.16
N PRO A 651 -4.88 -1.83 -19.33
CA PRO A 651 -4.76 -1.63 -17.89
C PRO A 651 -3.74 -2.58 -17.28
N GLN A 652 -3.03 -2.14 -16.23
CA GLN A 652 -2.11 -3.01 -15.50
C GLN A 652 -2.86 -3.98 -14.58
N ASN A 653 -3.99 -3.53 -14.02
CA ASN A 653 -4.89 -4.33 -13.22
C ASN A 653 -6.34 -4.03 -13.60
N LEU A 654 -7.18 -5.07 -13.54
CA LEU A 654 -8.62 -4.98 -13.66
C LEU A 654 -9.26 -5.51 -12.38
N PRO A 655 -9.64 -4.63 -11.43
CA PRO A 655 -10.22 -5.04 -10.16
C PRO A 655 -11.41 -5.99 -10.32
N GLY A 656 -11.49 -6.99 -9.43
CA GLY A 656 -12.51 -8.04 -9.51
C GLY A 656 -12.19 -9.19 -10.45
N THR A 657 -10.98 -9.24 -11.02
CA THR A 657 -10.47 -10.39 -11.78
C THR A 657 -9.26 -11.03 -11.10
N TRP A 658 -9.05 -12.31 -11.41
CA TRP A 658 -7.90 -13.11 -10.98
C TRP A 658 -7.16 -13.66 -12.21
N ASP A 659 -7.72 -14.68 -12.87
CA ASP A 659 -7.15 -15.36 -14.04
C ASP A 659 -7.80 -14.92 -15.37
N GLN A 660 -8.88 -14.12 -15.30
CA GLN A 660 -9.60 -13.64 -16.48
C GLN A 660 -8.82 -12.55 -17.24
N TYR A 661 -7.92 -11.83 -16.57
CA TYR A 661 -7.06 -10.80 -17.14
C TYR A 661 -5.61 -10.99 -16.66
N PRO A 662 -4.58 -10.72 -17.46
CA PRO A 662 -3.18 -10.86 -17.05
C PRO A 662 -2.72 -9.72 -16.13
N ASN A 663 -3.40 -9.56 -14.99
CA ASN A 663 -3.10 -8.54 -13.98
C ASN A 663 -1.63 -8.61 -13.57
N TRP A 664 -0.98 -7.44 -13.52
CA TRP A 664 0.40 -7.26 -13.06
C TRP A 664 1.48 -7.97 -13.91
N ARG A 665 1.14 -8.41 -15.13
CA ARG A 665 2.03 -9.19 -15.99
C ARG A 665 2.31 -8.56 -17.35
N LEU A 666 1.80 -7.36 -17.60
CA LEU A 666 1.97 -6.68 -18.88
C LEU A 666 3.20 -5.76 -18.84
N PRO A 667 4.10 -5.81 -19.85
CA PRO A 667 5.11 -4.77 -20.03
C PRO A 667 4.44 -3.47 -20.51
N ILE A 668 5.08 -2.32 -20.31
CA ILE A 668 4.64 -1.08 -20.97
C ILE A 668 4.77 -1.25 -22.49
N ALA A 669 3.74 -0.85 -23.24
CA ALA A 669 3.73 -0.88 -24.71
C ALA A 669 3.30 0.45 -25.34
N ASP A 670 3.47 0.53 -26.66
CA ASP A 670 2.88 1.59 -27.46
C ASP A 670 1.37 1.37 -27.71
N GLY A 671 0.72 2.32 -28.39
CA GLY A 671 -0.69 2.21 -28.77
C GLY A 671 -1.04 1.09 -29.75
N ALA A 672 -0.08 0.33 -30.27
CA ALA A 672 -0.33 -0.91 -31.02
C ALA A 672 -0.17 -2.16 -30.13
N GLY A 673 0.10 -1.99 -28.84
CA GLY A 673 0.35 -3.08 -27.90
C GLY A 673 1.76 -3.66 -27.97
N ARG A 674 2.69 -3.03 -28.72
CA ARG A 674 4.07 -3.50 -28.83
C ARG A 674 4.92 -3.01 -27.65
N PRO A 675 5.57 -3.90 -26.88
CA PRO A 675 6.38 -3.52 -25.74
C PRO A 675 7.45 -2.47 -26.06
N VAL A 676 7.63 -1.51 -25.17
CA VAL A 676 8.62 -0.44 -25.30
C VAL A 676 9.64 -0.52 -24.17
N THR A 677 10.93 -0.50 -24.53
CA THR A 677 12.02 -0.45 -23.55
C THR A 677 12.15 0.94 -22.92
N LEU A 678 12.78 1.03 -21.74
CA LEU A 678 13.13 2.30 -21.12
C LEU A 678 13.90 3.23 -22.07
N GLU A 679 14.82 2.70 -22.87
CA GLU A 679 15.56 3.48 -23.86
C GLU A 679 14.68 4.02 -24.99
N GLN A 680 13.67 3.24 -25.42
CA GLN A 680 12.70 3.68 -26.42
C GLN A 680 11.70 4.70 -25.83
N LEU A 681 11.26 4.49 -24.58
CA LEU A 681 10.46 5.44 -23.82
C LEU A 681 11.18 6.78 -23.71
N ALA A 682 12.45 6.78 -23.33
CA ALA A 682 13.26 7.98 -23.20
C ALA A 682 13.46 8.74 -24.54
N ALA A 683 13.37 8.03 -25.66
CA ALA A 683 13.45 8.59 -27.01
C ALA A 683 12.08 8.89 -27.65
N SER A 684 10.97 8.60 -26.97
CA SER A 684 9.61 8.71 -27.53
C SER A 684 9.21 10.17 -27.78
N PRO A 685 8.96 10.59 -29.04
CA PRO A 685 8.48 11.94 -29.33
C PRO A 685 7.15 12.26 -28.63
N ARG A 686 6.25 11.27 -28.54
CA ARG A 686 4.96 11.40 -27.84
C ARG A 686 5.13 11.68 -26.35
N LEU A 687 6.10 11.03 -25.70
CA LEU A 687 6.37 11.27 -24.28
C LEU A 687 6.96 12.66 -24.07
N HIS A 688 7.92 13.08 -24.91
CA HIS A 688 8.46 14.44 -24.84
C HIS A 688 7.38 15.51 -25.08
N ALA A 689 6.52 15.32 -26.09
CA ALA A 689 5.40 16.23 -26.35
C ALA A 689 4.43 16.33 -25.16
N LEU A 690 4.13 15.20 -24.50
CA LEU A 690 3.33 15.20 -23.28
C LEU A 690 4.01 15.97 -22.13
N ILE A 691 5.31 15.76 -21.94
CA ILE A 691 6.07 16.45 -20.88
C ILE A 691 6.20 17.95 -21.18
N ASP A 692 6.38 18.35 -22.44
CA ASP A 692 6.45 19.76 -22.83
C ASP A 692 5.11 20.46 -22.61
N ALA A 693 3.99 19.82 -22.95
CA ALA A 693 2.64 20.29 -22.60
C ALA A 693 2.46 20.48 -21.08
N VAL A 694 3.22 19.74 -20.26
CA VAL A 694 3.23 19.88 -18.80
C VAL A 694 4.18 20.98 -18.30
N ARG A 695 5.24 21.30 -19.04
CA ARG A 695 6.29 22.27 -18.63
C ARG A 695 5.97 23.72 -18.93
N GLU A 696 5.23 24.01 -20.00
CA GLU A 696 5.02 25.37 -20.54
C GLU A 696 4.42 26.38 -19.54
N ARG A 697 3.88 25.93 -18.40
CA ARG A 697 3.29 26.80 -17.37
C ARG A 697 4.21 27.17 -16.19
N ARG A 698 5.49 26.77 -16.19
CA ARG A 698 6.44 27.11 -15.10
C ARG A 698 7.04 28.53 -15.20
N SER A 699 6.68 29.30 -16.22
CA SER A 699 7.31 30.59 -16.53
C SER A 699 6.55 31.83 -16.05
N ASP A 700 5.52 31.70 -15.20
CA ASP A 700 4.80 32.83 -14.60
C ASP A 700 5.01 32.94 -13.08
#